data_AF-A0A7W1AH83-F1
#
_entry.id   AF-A0A7W1AH83-F1
#
_cell.length_a   1.000
_cell.length_b   1.000
_cell.length_c   1.000
_cell.angle_alpha   90.00
_cell.angle_beta   90.00
_cell.angle_gamma   90.00
#
_symmetry.space_group_name_H-M   'P 1'
#
loop_
_entity.id
_entity.type
_entity.pdbx_description
1 polymer ?
#
loop_
_entity_poly.entity_id
_entity_poly.type
_entity_poly.pdbx_seq_one_letter_code
_entity_poly.pdbx_strand_id
1 'polypeptide(L)'
;MNKYRPSGKLIIGGQLFDTDAPIVHFREGPKWDATKTECLFTENGRPHISKCIPAAGGQIPYEAVSRSVHRYSTRAPLRQKKWNMGENAPYDAAKTTIKQFVIHHDGCTSADMCFNVLHNERGLSCHFLIDNDGTIFQTLDLALAGWHAGPWNPASIGVELCNRGDAKKEPDKYSGGKHGPDRRKIPCKINRHTYLAYDYTDEQYEALRKLSRALLRLLPNLPAEYPQSSPGVQNWDTMPTKDSFSFSGFIGHYHLIPEKWDPGYFDFKKFCSSIRGELCFPVYPTGAPKKGQDRPVVPQETGELKADAALLYKMNEARADGGFFPVGPWGESRLWHGGVHLAGKAKDWVFSPFPGRIVAARMGAESPVGSVNFILIRHQMSLGTRKVEFYSLYMHLADEMKEQQPLEWLTKSDAWKASAKAGQIVLLDDPIEAGAKIGRMGTAGPADLSRAQIHVEIFAGSDQFADYPGSPWDVIDGSSSGRFCDAEKINGLIDSNKDGKLSKQELSAFYSGEGATGVHYKVTFNVSEWTPEPNWSEALRQPKDFKDVKKEDLDAMVAEQITPGLWWSELVALHARLPPDGVVYHYHPVTFVSWFNQQLVESAALAVRDKVNEALEKDAKEVPKGITDDRDGQGMASASETEEDPCNARLTLKELVEGYDAPECTVTK
;
A
#
# COMPACT_ATOMS: atom_id res chain seq x y z
N MET A 1 -28.35 -13.59 15.77
CA MET A 1 -28.89 -12.26 15.41
C MET A 1 -27.99 -11.23 16.05
N ASN A 2 -27.40 -10.32 15.26
CA ASN A 2 -26.51 -9.29 15.79
C ASN A 2 -27.31 -8.38 16.72
N LYS A 3 -26.79 -8.21 17.93
CA LYS A 3 -27.43 -7.44 19.01
C LYS A 3 -27.52 -5.95 18.68
N TYR A 4 -26.53 -5.45 17.96
CA TYR A 4 -26.45 -4.08 17.46
C TYR A 4 -26.66 -4.09 15.95
N ARG A 5 -27.19 -2.99 15.42
CA ARG A 5 -27.29 -2.77 13.96
C ARG A 5 -26.14 -1.83 13.57
N PRO A 6 -25.07 -2.35 12.95
CA PRO A 6 -23.97 -1.51 12.49
C PRO A 6 -24.46 -0.50 11.46
N SER A 7 -24.08 0.76 11.61
CA SER A 7 -24.33 1.80 10.61
C SER A 7 -23.40 1.67 9.42
N GLY A 8 -22.25 1.00 9.61
CA GLY A 8 -21.17 0.94 8.64
C GLY A 8 -20.38 2.25 8.53
N LYS A 9 -20.58 3.18 9.47
CA LYS A 9 -19.92 4.49 9.44
C LYS A 9 -18.74 4.55 10.39
N LEU A 10 -17.62 5.04 9.87
CA LEU A 10 -16.38 5.28 10.61
C LEU A 10 -16.24 6.78 10.92
N ILE A 11 -15.81 7.14 12.13
CA ILE A 11 -15.51 8.52 12.52
C ILE A 11 -14.00 8.79 12.45
N ILE A 12 -13.58 9.83 11.74
CA ILE A 12 -12.19 10.34 11.75
C ILE A 12 -12.21 11.86 11.80
N GLY A 13 -11.57 12.44 12.81
CA GLY A 13 -11.51 13.89 12.99
C GLY A 13 -12.89 14.55 13.01
N GLY A 14 -13.85 13.89 13.66
CA GLY A 14 -15.25 14.30 13.75
C GLY A 14 -16.12 14.01 12.52
N GLN A 15 -15.53 13.67 11.36
CA GLN A 15 -16.23 13.40 10.11
C GLN A 15 -16.63 11.92 9.99
N LEU A 16 -17.78 11.65 9.35
CA LEU A 16 -18.29 10.31 9.08
C LEU A 16 -17.90 9.85 7.67
N PHE A 17 -17.47 8.59 7.57
CA PHE A 17 -17.14 7.92 6.32
C PHE A 17 -17.91 6.62 6.20
N ASP A 18 -18.57 6.40 5.06
CA ASP A 18 -19.25 5.14 4.78
C ASP A 18 -18.22 4.03 4.47
N THR A 19 -18.47 2.84 5.03
CA THR A 19 -17.62 1.65 4.90
C THR A 19 -18.48 0.39 4.76
N ASP A 20 -17.90 -0.66 4.18
CA ASP A 20 -18.53 -1.99 4.14
C ASP A 20 -18.34 -2.78 5.45
N ALA A 21 -17.60 -2.21 6.41
CA ALA A 21 -17.29 -2.85 7.68
C ALA A 21 -18.49 -2.72 8.64
N PRO A 22 -18.81 -3.74 9.45
CA PRO A 22 -19.93 -3.71 10.39
C PRO A 22 -19.62 -2.86 11.62
N ILE A 23 -19.42 -1.55 11.44
CA ILE A 23 -19.06 -0.59 12.49
C ILE A 23 -20.30 -0.05 13.22
N VAL A 24 -20.20 -0.05 14.55
CA VAL A 24 -21.02 0.67 15.51
C VAL A 24 -20.10 1.68 16.19
N HIS A 25 -20.22 2.97 15.87
CA HIS A 25 -19.33 3.97 16.45
C HIS A 25 -19.82 4.50 17.79
N PHE A 26 -18.96 5.11 18.61
CA PHE A 26 -19.27 5.58 19.97
C PHE A 26 -20.40 6.63 20.08
N ARG A 27 -20.85 7.24 18.97
CA ARG A 27 -22.06 8.08 18.94
C ARG A 27 -23.37 7.26 18.77
N GLU A 28 -23.25 5.97 18.50
CA GLU A 28 -24.30 4.96 18.33
C GLU A 28 -24.27 3.95 19.49
N GLY A 29 -25.41 3.33 19.81
CA GLY A 29 -25.49 2.35 20.92
C GLY A 29 -24.55 1.16 20.70
N PRO A 30 -23.75 0.72 21.70
CA PRO A 30 -23.88 0.99 23.13
C PRO A 30 -23.28 2.31 23.64
N LYS A 31 -22.75 3.17 22.75
CA LYS A 31 -22.11 4.45 23.06
C LYS A 31 -20.90 4.32 23.99
N TRP A 32 -20.12 3.27 23.77
CA TRP A 32 -18.82 3.08 24.40
C TRP A 32 -17.86 4.16 23.90
N ASP A 33 -17.88 5.30 24.57
CA ASP A 33 -17.09 6.49 24.24
C ASP A 33 -15.92 6.61 25.20
N ALA A 34 -14.73 6.23 24.73
CA ALA A 34 -13.50 6.27 25.51
C ALA A 34 -13.03 7.70 25.85
N THR A 35 -13.67 8.74 25.31
CA THR A 35 -13.40 10.13 25.73
C THR A 35 -14.04 10.47 27.07
N LYS A 36 -14.99 9.65 27.54
CA LYS A 36 -15.68 9.90 28.80
C LYS A 36 -14.72 9.75 29.97
N THR A 37 -14.69 10.78 30.82
CA THR A 37 -13.88 10.79 32.04
C THR A 37 -14.54 10.02 33.19
N GLU A 38 -15.77 9.56 33.00
CA GLU A 38 -16.53 8.72 33.93
C GLU A 38 -16.56 7.27 33.45
N CYS A 39 -16.77 6.34 34.38
CA CYS A 39 -16.97 4.95 34.05
C CYS A 39 -18.36 4.72 33.47
N LEU A 40 -18.44 3.92 32.41
CA LEU A 40 -19.67 3.71 31.65
C LEU A 40 -20.28 2.35 31.97
N PHE A 41 -21.60 2.28 31.88
CA PHE A 41 -22.30 1.02 32.06
C PHE A 41 -21.97 0.03 30.93
N THR A 42 -21.67 -1.20 31.32
CA THR A 42 -21.46 -2.35 30.43
C THR A 42 -22.32 -3.50 30.95
N GLU A 43 -22.71 -4.41 30.06
CA GLU A 43 -23.62 -5.50 30.43
C GLU A 43 -22.97 -6.53 31.34
N ASN A 44 -21.65 -6.74 31.17
CA ASN A 44 -20.83 -7.59 32.02
C ASN A 44 -20.33 -6.84 33.28
N GLY A 45 -20.44 -5.51 33.31
CA GLY A 45 -20.17 -4.67 34.48
C GLY A 45 -21.34 -4.70 35.45
N ARG A 46 -21.26 -5.49 36.53
CA ARG A 46 -22.32 -5.47 37.56
C ARG A 46 -22.43 -4.06 38.18
N PRO A 47 -23.65 -3.51 38.36
CA PRO A 47 -23.88 -2.14 38.86
C PRO A 47 -23.51 -1.88 40.34
N HIS A 48 -22.89 -2.84 41.04
CA HIS A 48 -22.67 -2.77 42.50
C HIS A 48 -21.21 -2.73 42.95
N ILE A 49 -20.24 -2.64 42.04
CA ILE A 49 -18.85 -2.38 42.42
C ILE A 49 -18.45 -1.10 41.71
N SER A 50 -18.55 0.04 42.42
CA SER A 50 -17.92 1.27 41.97
C SER A 50 -16.39 1.06 41.99
N LYS A 51 -15.86 0.43 40.94
CA LYS A 51 -14.42 0.32 40.69
C LYS A 51 -13.81 1.67 40.31
N CYS A 52 -14.58 2.75 40.21
CA CYS A 52 -14.04 4.06 39.86
C CYS A 52 -14.17 5.01 41.04
N ILE A 53 -13.09 5.72 41.32
CA ILE A 53 -12.96 6.65 42.44
C ILE A 53 -13.24 8.06 41.90
N PRO A 54 -14.14 8.84 42.54
CA PRO A 54 -14.36 10.23 42.18
C PRO A 54 -13.06 11.05 42.20
N ALA A 55 -12.86 11.90 41.20
CA ALA A 55 -11.74 12.81 41.08
C ALA A 55 -12.17 14.15 40.46
N ALA A 56 -11.30 15.16 40.50
CA ALA A 56 -11.58 16.43 39.83
C ALA A 56 -11.74 16.21 38.32
N GLY A 57 -12.90 16.56 37.77
CA GLY A 57 -13.19 16.42 36.33
C GLY A 57 -13.65 15.03 35.86
N GLY A 58 -13.85 14.06 36.76
CA GLY A 58 -14.35 12.74 36.37
C GLY A 58 -14.13 11.64 37.42
N GLN A 59 -13.79 10.45 36.96
CA GLN A 59 -13.54 9.27 37.79
C GLN A 59 -12.25 8.56 37.34
N ILE A 60 -11.45 8.14 38.32
CA ILE A 60 -10.22 7.36 38.11
C ILE A 60 -10.55 5.88 38.30
N PRO A 61 -10.23 4.98 37.35
CA PRO A 61 -10.40 3.55 37.54
C PRO A 61 -9.50 3.03 38.65
N TYR A 62 -10.02 2.13 39.47
CA TYR A 62 -9.35 1.66 40.70
C TYR A 62 -8.03 0.94 40.41
N GLU A 63 -7.97 0.18 39.32
CA GLU A 63 -6.80 -0.59 38.90
C GLU A 63 -5.95 0.17 37.87
N ALA A 64 -6.27 1.44 37.58
CA ALA A 64 -5.48 2.25 36.67
C ALA A 64 -4.11 2.56 37.26
N VAL A 65 -3.08 2.29 36.45
CA VAL A 65 -1.70 2.67 36.76
C VAL A 65 -1.55 4.21 36.71
N SER A 66 -2.23 4.86 35.76
CA SER A 66 -2.33 6.32 35.69
C SER A 66 -3.46 6.83 36.58
N ARG A 67 -3.19 7.87 37.38
CA ARG A 67 -4.22 8.58 38.15
C ARG A 67 -4.97 9.64 37.33
N SER A 68 -4.89 9.58 36.00
CA SER A 68 -5.62 10.46 35.10
C SER A 68 -7.10 10.07 35.01
N VAL A 69 -7.97 11.07 34.82
CA VAL A 69 -9.39 10.85 34.49
C VAL A 69 -9.61 10.58 33.01
N HIS A 70 -8.61 10.82 32.15
CA HIS A 70 -8.67 10.49 30.72
C HIS A 70 -8.33 9.02 30.49
N ARG A 71 -8.65 8.51 29.30
CA ARG A 71 -8.31 7.15 28.82
C ARG A 71 -7.52 7.17 27.52
N TYR A 72 -7.18 8.37 27.06
CA TYR A 72 -6.60 8.67 25.77
C TYR A 72 -5.70 9.91 25.90
N SER A 73 -4.95 10.23 24.86
CA SER A 73 -4.24 11.50 24.72
C SER A 73 -4.46 12.11 23.34
N THR A 74 -4.05 13.37 23.19
CA THR A 74 -3.99 14.01 21.86
C THR A 74 -2.68 13.70 21.18
N ARG A 75 -2.72 13.47 19.86
CA ARG A 75 -1.53 13.23 19.03
C ARG A 75 -0.64 14.46 19.04
N ALA A 76 0.64 14.30 19.40
CA ALA A 76 1.56 15.43 19.58
C ALA A 76 1.59 16.41 18.37
N PRO A 77 1.66 15.96 17.10
CA PRO A 77 1.64 16.87 15.95
C PRO A 77 0.33 17.67 15.78
N LEU A 78 -0.74 17.22 16.42
CA LEU A 78 -2.07 17.83 16.35
C LEU A 78 -2.36 18.76 17.53
N ARG A 79 -1.42 18.94 18.47
CA ARG A 79 -1.58 19.79 19.69
C ARG A 79 -1.55 21.29 19.39
N GLN A 80 -2.43 21.74 18.52
CA GLN A 80 -2.55 23.13 18.08
C GLN A 80 -3.74 23.82 18.74
N LYS A 81 -3.57 25.09 19.13
CA LYS A 81 -4.62 25.87 19.80
C LYS A 81 -5.93 25.92 19.01
N LYS A 82 -5.87 26.01 17.66
CA LYS A 82 -7.04 26.03 16.78
C LYS A 82 -7.89 24.74 16.82
N TRP A 83 -7.31 23.63 17.30
CA TRP A 83 -7.97 22.34 17.45
C TRP A 83 -8.16 21.96 18.92
N ASN A 84 -8.22 22.96 19.80
CA ASN A 84 -8.30 22.76 21.25
C ASN A 84 -7.20 21.81 21.76
N MET A 85 -5.95 22.10 21.42
CA MET A 85 -4.78 21.27 21.77
C MET A 85 -4.87 19.82 21.27
N GLY A 86 -5.56 19.60 20.14
CA GLY A 86 -5.66 18.32 19.45
C GLY A 86 -6.95 17.55 19.71
N GLU A 87 -7.79 18.00 20.65
CA GLU A 87 -9.08 17.37 20.96
C GLU A 87 -10.05 17.37 19.77
N ASN A 88 -9.96 18.37 18.89
CA ASN A 88 -10.86 18.55 17.75
C ASN A 88 -10.11 18.65 16.43
N ALA A 89 -9.04 17.86 16.26
CA ALA A 89 -8.27 17.87 15.02
C ALA A 89 -9.11 17.30 13.85
N PRO A 90 -9.18 17.98 12.70
CA PRO A 90 -9.99 17.52 11.56
C PRO A 90 -9.33 16.34 10.83
N TYR A 91 -10.11 15.63 10.03
CA TYR A 91 -9.65 14.50 9.22
C TYR A 91 -8.37 14.79 8.43
N ASP A 92 -8.31 15.93 7.74
CA ASP A 92 -7.14 16.30 6.91
C ASP A 92 -5.84 16.41 7.72
N ALA A 93 -5.93 16.72 9.01
CA ALA A 93 -4.78 16.72 9.90
C ALA A 93 -4.52 15.33 10.50
N ALA A 94 -5.57 14.61 10.90
CA ALA A 94 -5.43 13.27 11.46
C ALA A 94 -4.76 12.29 10.48
N LYS A 95 -5.17 12.32 9.21
CA LYS A 95 -4.70 11.39 8.17
C LYS A 95 -3.20 11.49 7.87
N THR A 96 -2.53 12.58 8.24
CA THR A 96 -1.08 12.75 8.06
C THR A 96 -0.26 12.12 9.18
N THR A 97 -0.85 11.89 10.35
CA THR A 97 -0.14 11.41 11.55
C THR A 97 -0.20 9.90 11.75
N ILE A 98 -1.20 9.24 11.18
CA ILE A 98 -1.48 7.83 11.43
C ILE A 98 -0.76 6.98 10.40
N LYS A 99 0.17 6.14 10.87
CA LYS A 99 0.96 5.24 10.01
C LYS A 99 0.98 3.78 10.45
N GLN A 100 0.51 3.48 11.66
CA GLN A 100 0.51 2.13 12.24
C GLN A 100 -0.88 1.66 12.65
N PHE A 101 -1.10 0.36 12.57
CA PHE A 101 -2.30 -0.32 13.05
C PHE A 101 -1.88 -1.49 13.93
N VAL A 102 -2.02 -1.33 15.25
CA VAL A 102 -1.63 -2.33 16.25
C VAL A 102 -2.79 -3.28 16.49
N ILE A 103 -2.54 -4.57 16.32
CA ILE A 103 -3.51 -5.66 16.53
C ILE A 103 -3.23 -6.32 17.88
N HIS A 104 -4.27 -6.38 18.69
CA HIS A 104 -4.30 -6.99 20.02
C HIS A 104 -5.30 -8.15 20.04
N HIS A 105 -5.13 -9.05 21.00
CA HIS A 105 -6.28 -9.79 21.54
C HIS A 105 -6.59 -9.28 22.94
N ASP A 106 -7.87 -9.30 23.28
CA ASP A 106 -8.34 -8.68 24.53
C ASP A 106 -8.19 -9.55 25.78
N GLY A 107 -7.92 -10.85 25.62
CA GLY A 107 -7.97 -11.81 26.72
C GLY A 107 -9.37 -11.96 27.34
N CYS A 108 -10.41 -11.45 26.69
CA CYS A 108 -11.79 -11.38 27.19
C CYS A 108 -12.70 -12.34 26.41
N THR A 109 -14.02 -12.24 26.66
CA THR A 109 -15.03 -13.11 26.03
C THR A 109 -16.11 -12.37 25.26
N SER A 110 -16.06 -11.04 25.27
CA SER A 110 -16.91 -10.16 24.46
C SER A 110 -16.28 -8.77 24.39
N ALA A 111 -16.68 -7.98 23.37
CA ALA A 111 -16.24 -6.59 23.27
C ALA A 111 -16.74 -5.74 24.46
N ASP A 112 -17.91 -6.07 25.03
CA ASP A 112 -18.45 -5.41 26.23
C ASP A 112 -17.56 -5.63 27.46
N MET A 113 -17.09 -6.86 27.65
CA MET A 113 -16.13 -7.17 28.72
C MET A 113 -14.80 -6.47 28.49
N CYS A 114 -14.29 -6.47 27.25
CA CYS A 114 -13.06 -5.76 26.89
C CYS A 114 -13.18 -4.26 27.20
N PHE A 115 -14.26 -3.60 26.75
CA PHE A 115 -14.48 -2.18 27.03
C PHE A 115 -14.53 -1.91 28.54
N ASN A 116 -15.21 -2.76 29.31
CA ASN A 116 -15.23 -2.63 30.77
C ASN A 116 -13.82 -2.70 31.37
N VAL A 117 -13.03 -3.70 30.98
CA VAL A 117 -11.65 -3.88 31.48
C VAL A 117 -10.80 -2.67 31.13
N LEU A 118 -10.78 -2.25 29.86
CA LEU A 118 -9.97 -1.11 29.42
C LEU A 118 -10.44 0.18 30.11
N HIS A 119 -11.70 0.56 29.95
CA HIS A 119 -12.21 1.87 30.35
C HIS A 119 -12.48 1.98 31.86
N ASN A 120 -13.16 1.00 32.44
CA ASN A 120 -13.66 1.07 33.83
C ASN A 120 -12.70 0.49 34.86
N GLU A 121 -11.78 -0.41 34.47
CA GLU A 121 -10.88 -1.07 35.41
C GLU A 121 -9.45 -0.52 35.30
N ARG A 122 -8.88 -0.53 34.09
CA ARG A 122 -7.44 -0.27 33.87
C ARG A 122 -7.12 1.17 33.45
N GLY A 123 -8.12 1.94 33.06
CA GLY A 123 -7.94 3.30 32.60
C GLY A 123 -7.27 3.42 31.24
N LEU A 124 -7.47 2.44 30.37
CA LEU A 124 -6.94 2.34 29.02
C LEU A 124 -8.04 2.54 27.97
N SER A 125 -7.64 2.61 26.70
CA SER A 125 -8.57 2.59 25.59
C SER A 125 -7.94 2.02 24.34
N CYS A 126 -8.80 1.51 23.46
CA CYS A 126 -8.44 1.14 22.10
C CYS A 126 -9.34 1.93 21.14
N HIS A 127 -9.01 1.96 19.85
CA HIS A 127 -9.85 2.66 18.87
C HIS A 127 -11.01 1.77 18.42
N PHE A 128 -10.75 0.47 18.28
CA PHE A 128 -11.71 -0.52 17.84
C PHE A 128 -11.72 -1.75 18.74
N LEU A 129 -12.91 -2.32 18.95
CA LEU A 129 -13.10 -3.64 19.54
C LEU A 129 -13.88 -4.51 18.55
N ILE A 130 -13.44 -5.74 18.27
CA ILE A 130 -14.14 -6.66 17.36
C ILE A 130 -14.62 -7.89 18.13
N ASP A 131 -15.94 -8.03 18.26
CA ASP A 131 -16.56 -9.16 18.95
C ASP A 131 -16.53 -10.45 18.11
N ASN A 132 -16.93 -11.57 18.71
CA ASN A 132 -16.96 -12.90 18.12
C ASN A 132 -17.79 -12.99 16.82
N ASP A 133 -18.81 -12.14 16.64
CA ASP A 133 -19.68 -12.12 15.45
C ASP A 133 -19.20 -11.15 14.36
N GLY A 134 -18.01 -10.58 14.53
CA GLY A 134 -17.42 -9.60 13.63
C GLY A 134 -17.97 -8.18 13.79
N THR A 135 -18.89 -7.90 14.73
CA THR A 135 -19.32 -6.51 15.00
C THR A 135 -18.12 -5.69 15.49
N ILE A 136 -17.89 -4.55 14.85
CA ILE A 136 -16.81 -3.63 15.21
C ILE A 136 -17.40 -2.48 16.03
N PHE A 137 -16.88 -2.26 17.23
CA PHE A 137 -17.19 -1.09 18.04
C PHE A 137 -16.06 -0.09 17.92
N GLN A 138 -16.31 1.05 17.31
CA GLN A 138 -15.36 2.16 17.35
C GLN A 138 -15.57 2.94 18.64
N THR A 139 -14.60 2.92 19.55
CA THR A 139 -14.70 3.52 20.89
C THR A 139 -14.04 4.88 21.02
N LEU A 140 -13.20 5.26 20.05
CA LEU A 140 -12.46 6.51 20.04
C LEU A 140 -12.35 7.08 18.61
N ASP A 141 -12.38 8.41 18.49
CA ASP A 141 -12.07 9.09 17.22
C ASP A 141 -10.58 8.87 16.88
N LEU A 142 -10.29 8.53 15.62
CA LEU A 142 -8.92 8.26 15.18
C LEU A 142 -8.00 9.50 15.23
N ALA A 143 -8.55 10.71 15.31
CA ALA A 143 -7.76 11.92 15.55
C ALA A 143 -7.10 11.96 16.94
N LEU A 144 -7.63 11.20 17.90
CA LEU A 144 -7.06 11.01 19.23
C LEU A 144 -6.14 9.79 19.24
N ALA A 145 -5.34 9.65 20.31
CA ALA A 145 -4.48 8.50 20.54
C ALA A 145 -5.02 7.70 21.73
N GLY A 146 -5.54 6.50 21.46
CA GLY A 146 -5.91 5.55 22.51
C GLY A 146 -4.70 5.05 23.28
N TRP A 147 -4.90 4.64 24.54
CA TRP A 147 -3.82 4.10 25.39
C TRP A 147 -3.77 2.58 25.31
N HIS A 148 -3.19 2.05 24.22
CA HIS A 148 -3.15 0.60 23.95
C HIS A 148 -1.73 0.06 23.74
N ALA A 149 -0.79 0.87 23.25
CA ALA A 149 0.55 0.46 22.83
C ALA A 149 1.65 1.38 23.40
N GLY A 150 1.44 2.05 24.53
CA GLY A 150 2.46 2.87 25.18
C GLY A 150 3.09 3.94 24.27
N PRO A 151 4.42 3.99 24.10
CA PRO A 151 5.08 5.01 23.27
C PRO A 151 4.63 5.08 21.81
N TRP A 152 4.03 4.01 21.27
CA TRP A 152 3.56 3.96 19.87
C TRP A 152 2.14 4.52 19.69
N ASN A 153 1.42 4.86 20.77
CA ASN A 153 0.08 5.45 20.73
C ASN A 153 -0.05 6.64 19.75
N PRO A 154 0.87 7.63 19.72
CA PRO A 154 0.68 8.86 18.92
C PRO A 154 0.61 8.66 17.41
N ALA A 155 1.22 7.59 16.88
CA ALA A 155 1.29 7.30 15.44
C ALA A 155 0.41 6.12 15.01
N SER A 156 -0.28 5.48 15.96
CA SER A 156 -1.02 4.25 15.71
C SER A 156 -2.52 4.37 15.96
N ILE A 157 -3.22 3.41 15.36
CA ILE A 157 -4.56 2.96 15.69
C ILE A 157 -4.41 1.62 16.41
N GLY A 158 -5.31 1.31 17.33
CA GLY A 158 -5.36 0.02 18.02
C GLY A 158 -6.67 -0.70 17.73
N VAL A 159 -6.61 -2.03 17.61
CA VAL A 159 -7.78 -2.90 17.64
C VAL A 159 -7.63 -4.03 18.65
N GLU A 160 -8.68 -4.28 19.40
CA GLU A 160 -8.82 -5.44 20.27
C GLU A 160 -9.70 -6.50 19.62
N LEU A 161 -9.15 -7.68 19.38
CA LEU A 161 -9.91 -8.83 18.88
C LEU A 161 -10.38 -9.68 20.05
N CYS A 162 -11.68 -9.93 20.14
CA CYS A 162 -12.24 -10.80 21.17
C CYS A 162 -11.65 -12.21 21.09
N ASN A 163 -10.75 -12.53 22.01
CA ASN A 163 -10.03 -13.79 22.03
C ASN A 163 -9.36 -14.02 23.39
N ARG A 164 -9.59 -15.18 24.02
CA ARG A 164 -8.95 -15.55 25.29
C ARG A 164 -7.44 -15.77 25.17
N GLY A 165 -6.93 -15.99 23.96
CA GLY A 165 -5.52 -16.20 23.69
C GLY A 165 -5.06 -17.60 24.08
N ASP A 166 -4.78 -17.85 25.36
CA ASP A 166 -4.04 -19.04 25.84
C ASP A 166 -4.93 -20.30 25.90
N ALA A 167 -4.92 -21.06 24.80
CA ALA A 167 -5.65 -22.32 24.69
C ALA A 167 -5.00 -23.47 25.46
N LYS A 168 -3.76 -23.31 25.94
CA LYS A 168 -3.12 -24.31 26.81
C LYS A 168 -3.68 -24.21 28.23
N LYS A 169 -3.78 -22.99 28.74
CA LYS A 169 -4.30 -22.68 30.08
C LYS A 169 -5.81 -22.89 30.19
N GLU A 170 -6.56 -22.52 29.15
CA GLU A 170 -8.02 -22.64 29.13
C GLU A 170 -8.50 -23.42 27.90
N PRO A 171 -8.26 -24.75 27.82
CA PRO A 171 -8.48 -25.55 26.60
C PRO A 171 -9.94 -25.70 26.18
N ASP A 172 -10.90 -25.53 27.08
CA ASP A 172 -12.32 -25.72 26.78
C ASP A 172 -13.09 -24.39 26.77
N LYS A 173 -12.38 -23.25 26.65
CA LYS A 173 -12.97 -21.93 26.85
C LYS A 173 -14.13 -21.63 25.90
N TYR A 174 -13.96 -22.00 24.64
CA TYR A 174 -14.96 -21.80 23.58
C TYR A 174 -15.89 -23.00 23.40
N SER A 175 -15.59 -24.12 24.07
CA SER A 175 -16.37 -25.36 23.96
C SER A 175 -17.82 -25.15 24.43
N GLY A 176 -18.76 -25.57 23.59
CA GLY A 176 -20.19 -25.50 23.89
C GLY A 176 -20.83 -24.12 23.70
N GLY A 177 -20.15 -23.19 23.03
CA GLY A 177 -20.77 -21.96 22.50
C GLY A 177 -21.01 -20.83 23.50
N LYS A 178 -20.68 -21.02 24.78
CA LYS A 178 -20.97 -20.04 25.85
C LYS A 178 -20.23 -18.71 25.69
N HIS A 179 -18.99 -18.75 25.18
CA HIS A 179 -18.09 -17.60 25.09
C HIS A 179 -17.76 -17.22 23.65
N GLY A 180 -18.53 -17.71 22.68
CA GLY A 180 -18.25 -17.61 21.25
C GLY A 180 -18.27 -19.00 20.60
N PRO A 181 -18.15 -19.06 19.26
CA PRO A 181 -18.08 -20.33 18.53
C PRO A 181 -16.80 -21.10 18.88
N ASP A 182 -16.81 -22.42 18.64
CA ASP A 182 -15.61 -23.24 18.75
C ASP A 182 -14.51 -22.72 17.83
N ARG A 183 -13.26 -22.77 18.32
CA ARG A 183 -12.10 -22.20 17.63
C ARG A 183 -11.00 -23.24 17.46
N ARG A 184 -10.25 -23.10 16.37
CA ARG A 184 -9.01 -23.87 16.19
C ARG A 184 -7.99 -23.44 17.26
N LYS A 185 -7.20 -24.41 17.70
CA LYS A 185 -6.04 -24.19 18.57
C LYS A 185 -4.81 -24.33 17.71
N ILE A 186 -4.02 -23.27 17.61
CA ILE A 186 -2.89 -23.22 16.68
C ILE A 186 -1.63 -22.91 17.49
N PRO A 187 -0.58 -23.75 17.39
CA PRO A 187 0.67 -23.45 18.02
C PRO A 187 1.39 -22.30 17.30
N CYS A 188 1.96 -21.37 18.04
CA CYS A 188 2.79 -20.29 17.51
C CYS A 188 4.07 -20.14 18.32
N LYS A 189 5.13 -19.63 17.69
CA LYS A 189 6.40 -19.35 18.36
C LYS A 189 6.67 -17.86 18.30
N ILE A 190 6.59 -17.18 19.45
CA ILE A 190 6.76 -15.72 19.60
C ILE A 190 7.88 -15.46 20.60
N ASN A 191 8.81 -14.55 20.28
CA ASN A 191 9.93 -14.20 21.16
C ASN A 191 10.70 -15.43 21.67
N ARG A 192 10.91 -16.41 20.78
CA ARG A 192 11.52 -17.74 21.07
C ARG A 192 10.72 -18.68 21.98
N HIS A 193 9.52 -18.30 22.43
CA HIS A 193 8.63 -19.13 23.24
C HIS A 193 7.50 -19.74 22.39
N THR A 194 7.15 -21.00 22.66
CA THR A 194 6.06 -21.70 21.95
C THR A 194 4.79 -21.71 22.79
N TYR A 195 3.70 -21.21 22.22
CA TYR A 195 2.38 -21.10 22.84
C TYR A 195 1.34 -21.88 22.04
N LEU A 196 0.24 -22.27 22.70
CA LEU A 196 -0.95 -22.76 22.02
C LEU A 196 -2.02 -21.66 22.07
N ALA A 197 -2.25 -21.01 20.93
CA ALA A 197 -3.19 -19.90 20.83
C ALA A 197 -4.54 -20.35 20.29
N TYR A 198 -5.62 -19.70 20.71
CA TYR A 198 -6.88 -19.75 19.99
C TYR A 198 -6.79 -18.91 18.71
N ASP A 199 -7.25 -19.49 17.62
CA ASP A 199 -7.46 -18.77 16.36
C ASP A 199 -8.60 -17.74 16.47
N TYR A 200 -8.82 -16.95 15.43
CA TYR A 200 -9.94 -16.00 15.35
C TYR A 200 -11.08 -16.58 14.52
N THR A 201 -12.27 -16.02 14.69
CA THR A 201 -13.45 -16.40 13.89
C THR A 201 -13.35 -15.85 12.47
N ASP A 202 -14.02 -16.50 11.51
CA ASP A 202 -14.07 -16.03 10.12
C ASP A 202 -14.75 -14.65 10.04
N GLU A 203 -15.77 -14.42 10.88
CA GLU A 203 -16.46 -13.14 10.99
C GLU A 203 -15.53 -12.02 11.49
N GLN A 204 -14.65 -12.29 12.46
CA GLN A 204 -13.63 -11.33 12.91
C GLN A 204 -12.64 -11.00 11.80
N TYR A 205 -12.14 -12.01 11.08
CA TYR A 205 -11.23 -11.79 9.96
C TYR A 205 -11.87 -10.97 8.85
N GLU A 206 -13.12 -11.26 8.49
CA GLU A 206 -13.85 -10.56 7.45
C GLU A 206 -14.17 -9.11 7.85
N ALA A 207 -14.56 -8.88 9.10
CA ALA A 207 -14.80 -7.54 9.63
C ALA A 207 -13.51 -6.70 9.65
N LEU A 208 -12.41 -7.27 10.16
CA LEU A 208 -11.11 -6.61 10.17
C LEU A 208 -10.63 -6.31 8.74
N ARG A 209 -10.80 -7.23 7.79
CA ARG A 209 -10.46 -7.03 6.37
C ARG A 209 -11.21 -5.83 5.77
N LYS A 210 -12.52 -5.73 6.01
CA LYS A 210 -13.36 -4.61 5.55
C LYS A 210 -12.95 -3.28 6.20
N LEU A 211 -12.69 -3.29 7.50
CA LEU A 211 -12.20 -2.11 8.23
C LEU A 211 -10.87 -1.64 7.65
N SER A 212 -9.91 -2.56 7.51
CA SER A 212 -8.57 -2.26 7.01
C SER A 212 -8.62 -1.71 5.59
N ARG A 213 -9.42 -2.27 4.68
CA ARG A 213 -9.59 -1.70 3.33
C ARG A 213 -10.15 -0.28 3.35
N ALA A 214 -11.10 0.01 4.23
CA ALA A 214 -11.60 1.36 4.42
C ALA A 214 -10.51 2.30 4.97
N LEU A 215 -9.68 1.83 5.91
CA LEU A 215 -8.58 2.60 6.47
C LEU A 215 -7.45 2.87 5.47
N LEU A 216 -7.04 1.89 4.65
CA LEU A 216 -6.06 2.08 3.57
C LEU A 216 -6.49 3.21 2.61
N ARG A 217 -7.80 3.32 2.37
CA ARG A 217 -8.37 4.42 1.58
C ARG A 217 -8.24 5.77 2.26
N LEU A 218 -8.63 5.82 3.52
CA LEU A 218 -8.76 7.07 4.28
C LEU A 218 -7.44 7.56 4.89
N LEU A 219 -6.44 6.69 5.02
CA LEU A 219 -5.18 6.99 5.70
C LEU A 219 -4.00 6.74 4.76
N PRO A 220 -3.45 7.79 4.12
CA PRO A 220 -2.40 7.64 3.11
C PRO A 220 -1.10 7.05 3.62
N ASN A 221 -0.84 7.18 4.92
CA ASN A 221 0.41 6.75 5.54
C ASN A 221 0.33 5.37 6.19
N LEU A 222 -0.83 4.69 6.09
CA LEU A 222 -1.01 3.32 6.56
C LEU A 222 -0.96 2.36 5.36
N PRO A 223 0.19 1.74 5.05
CA PRO A 223 0.26 0.75 3.99
C PRO A 223 -0.23 -0.62 4.48
N ALA A 224 -0.57 -1.51 3.55
CA ALA A 224 -0.92 -2.90 3.84
C ALA A 224 0.32 -3.76 4.16
N GLU A 225 1.27 -3.25 4.95
CA GLU A 225 2.55 -3.88 5.27
C GLU A 225 2.54 -4.57 6.64
N TYR A 226 3.46 -5.51 6.85
CA TYR A 226 3.65 -6.22 8.13
C TYR A 226 5.13 -6.46 8.41
N PRO A 227 5.56 -6.57 9.67
CA PRO A 227 6.94 -6.89 10.02
C PRO A 227 7.40 -8.22 9.42
N GLN A 228 8.56 -8.21 8.77
CA GLN A 228 9.13 -9.35 8.05
C GLN A 228 10.54 -9.66 8.58
N SER A 229 10.83 -10.93 8.88
CA SER A 229 12.20 -11.37 9.24
C SER A 229 13.09 -11.52 8.02
N SER A 230 12.47 -11.79 6.88
CA SER A 230 13.02 -11.85 5.53
C SER A 230 11.86 -11.63 4.54
N PRO A 231 12.10 -11.34 3.25
CA PRO A 231 11.02 -11.06 2.31
C PRO A 231 9.92 -12.13 2.34
N GLY A 232 8.65 -11.74 2.37
CA GLY A 232 7.53 -12.68 2.41
C GLY A 232 7.42 -13.57 3.67
N VAL A 233 8.29 -13.42 4.68
CA VAL A 233 8.28 -14.21 5.93
C VAL A 233 7.94 -13.30 7.11
N GLN A 234 6.80 -13.56 7.75
CA GLN A 234 6.36 -12.83 8.93
C GLN A 234 7.39 -12.92 10.06
N ASN A 235 7.72 -11.78 10.65
CA ASN A 235 8.48 -11.71 11.89
C ASN A 235 7.59 -12.16 13.07
N TRP A 236 8.16 -12.97 13.96
CA TRP A 236 7.48 -13.47 15.16
C TRP A 236 8.12 -12.96 16.45
N ASP A 237 9.11 -12.08 16.34
CA ASP A 237 9.87 -11.56 17.47
C ASP A 237 9.68 -10.03 17.60
N THR A 238 9.95 -9.54 18.80
CA THR A 238 10.01 -8.12 19.12
C THR A 238 11.00 -7.42 18.20
N MET A 239 10.57 -6.34 17.57
CA MET A 239 11.43 -5.53 16.72
C MET A 239 12.35 -4.65 17.56
N PRO A 240 13.55 -4.30 17.06
CA PRO A 240 14.32 -3.22 17.66
C PRO A 240 13.46 -1.95 17.75
N THR A 241 13.53 -1.25 18.90
CA THR A 241 12.67 -0.09 19.18
C THR A 241 12.72 0.96 18.05
N LYS A 242 13.90 1.29 17.54
CA LYS A 242 14.07 2.22 16.42
C LYS A 242 13.25 1.79 15.19
N ASP A 243 13.33 0.51 14.82
CA ASP A 243 12.68 -0.05 13.64
C ASP A 243 11.16 -0.11 13.85
N SER A 244 10.71 -0.40 15.07
CA SER A 244 9.28 -0.39 15.40
C SER A 244 8.66 1.01 15.35
N PHE A 245 9.40 2.09 15.65
CA PHE A 245 8.90 3.47 15.50
C PHE A 245 8.87 3.94 14.04
N SER A 246 9.82 3.48 13.22
CA SER A 246 9.88 3.83 11.79
C SER A 246 8.97 2.95 10.90
N PHE A 247 8.49 1.83 11.43
CA PHE A 247 7.58 0.94 10.74
C PHE A 247 6.23 1.61 10.45
N SER A 248 5.61 1.27 9.33
CA SER A 248 4.26 1.69 8.97
C SER A 248 3.51 0.48 8.40
N GLY A 249 2.27 0.29 8.82
CA GLY A 249 1.46 -0.88 8.48
C GLY A 249 0.86 -1.57 9.70
N PHE A 250 0.53 -2.85 9.54
CA PHE A 250 -0.12 -3.70 10.52
C PHE A 250 0.91 -4.42 11.38
N ILE A 251 0.82 -4.25 12.69
CA ILE A 251 1.81 -4.75 13.65
C ILE A 251 1.12 -5.37 14.86
N GLY A 252 1.68 -6.45 15.39
CA GLY A 252 1.24 -7.05 16.66
C GLY A 252 1.90 -6.41 17.87
N HIS A 253 1.25 -6.43 19.02
CA HIS A 253 1.79 -5.87 20.27
C HIS A 253 3.12 -6.51 20.67
N TYR A 254 3.27 -7.82 20.45
CA TYR A 254 4.53 -8.55 20.68
C TYR A 254 5.71 -8.02 19.85
N HIS A 255 5.46 -7.33 18.73
CA HIS A 255 6.55 -6.70 17.96
C HIS A 255 7.08 -5.44 18.63
N LEU A 256 6.28 -4.82 19.50
CA LEU A 256 6.59 -3.55 20.17
C LEU A 256 7.18 -3.78 21.57
N ILE A 257 6.62 -4.72 22.32
CA ILE A 257 6.94 -4.95 23.73
C ILE A 257 7.26 -6.44 23.95
N PRO A 258 8.44 -6.80 24.48
CA PRO A 258 8.84 -8.19 24.63
C PRO A 258 8.05 -8.95 25.70
N GLU A 259 7.47 -8.24 26.68
CA GLU A 259 6.56 -8.78 27.70
C GLU A 259 5.11 -8.99 27.21
N LYS A 260 4.88 -8.81 25.91
CA LYS A 260 3.59 -9.04 25.25
C LYS A 260 3.68 -10.21 24.27
N TRP A 261 2.53 -10.83 24.03
CA TRP A 261 2.41 -11.97 23.11
C TRP A 261 1.17 -11.88 22.21
N ASP A 262 0.28 -10.93 22.47
CA ASP A 262 -0.84 -10.60 21.62
C ASP A 262 -0.35 -10.01 20.28
N PRO A 263 -1.01 -10.35 19.16
CA PRO A 263 -2.27 -11.07 19.02
C PRO A 263 -2.13 -12.59 18.83
N GLY A 264 -1.15 -13.25 19.48
CA GLY A 264 -0.97 -14.70 19.39
C GLY A 264 -0.64 -15.16 17.96
N TYR A 265 -1.35 -16.16 17.44
CA TYR A 265 -1.05 -16.76 16.13
C TYR A 265 -1.33 -15.86 14.90
N PHE A 266 -1.95 -14.68 15.05
CA PHE A 266 -2.43 -13.88 13.91
C PHE A 266 -1.47 -13.87 12.70
N ASP A 267 -1.96 -14.37 11.57
CA ASP A 267 -1.19 -14.47 10.32
C ASP A 267 -1.26 -13.13 9.56
N PHE A 268 -0.37 -12.21 9.93
CA PHE A 268 -0.22 -10.91 9.28
C PHE A 268 0.07 -11.03 7.80
N LYS A 269 0.84 -12.04 7.38
CA LYS A 269 1.13 -12.27 5.96
C LYS A 269 -0.14 -12.53 5.17
N LYS A 270 -0.92 -13.53 5.60
CA LYS A 270 -2.18 -13.90 4.95
C LYS A 270 -3.16 -12.73 4.98
N PHE A 271 -3.26 -12.06 6.12
CA PHE A 271 -4.14 -10.91 6.30
C PHE A 271 -3.77 -9.75 5.36
N CYS A 272 -2.53 -9.27 5.42
CA CYS A 272 -2.06 -8.16 4.59
C CYS A 272 -2.15 -8.48 3.09
N SER A 273 -1.86 -9.72 2.69
CA SER A 273 -2.04 -10.16 1.30
C SER A 273 -3.51 -10.05 0.87
N SER A 274 -4.45 -10.45 1.73
CA SER A 274 -5.88 -10.39 1.42
C SER A 274 -6.42 -8.96 1.24
N ILE A 275 -5.82 -7.96 1.89
CA ILE A 275 -6.22 -6.55 1.74
C ILE A 275 -5.46 -5.81 0.65
N ARG A 276 -4.27 -6.29 0.24
CA ARG A 276 -3.53 -5.77 -0.93
C ARG A 276 -4.21 -6.11 -2.26
N GLY A 277 -4.95 -7.22 -2.31
CA GLY A 277 -5.44 -7.79 -3.56
C GLY A 277 -4.48 -8.82 -4.13
N GLU A 278 -4.70 -9.22 -5.37
CA GLU A 278 -3.90 -10.25 -6.04
C GLU A 278 -2.96 -9.61 -7.06
N LEU A 279 -1.67 -9.89 -6.93
CA LEU A 279 -0.67 -9.43 -7.89
C LEU A 279 -1.00 -10.00 -9.27
N CYS A 280 -0.99 -9.14 -10.29
CA CYS A 280 -1.37 -9.51 -11.65
C CYS A 280 -0.44 -8.88 -12.69
N PHE A 281 -0.54 -9.30 -13.94
CA PHE A 281 0.01 -8.55 -15.07
C PHE A 281 -0.93 -7.39 -15.46
N PRO A 282 -0.45 -6.37 -16.19
CA PRO A 282 -1.32 -5.26 -16.61
C PRO A 282 -2.37 -5.67 -17.65
N VAL A 283 -2.11 -6.75 -18.39
CA VAL A 283 -3.00 -7.37 -19.38
C VAL A 283 -2.87 -8.91 -19.31
N TYR A 284 -3.79 -9.64 -19.94
CA TYR A 284 -3.69 -11.10 -20.02
C TYR A 284 -2.52 -11.54 -20.92
N PRO A 285 -1.59 -12.38 -20.44
CA PRO A 285 -0.46 -12.88 -21.25
C PRO A 285 -0.90 -13.57 -22.55
N THR A 286 -2.02 -14.29 -22.52
CA THR A 286 -2.57 -14.98 -23.70
C THR A 286 -3.46 -14.08 -24.57
N GLY A 287 -3.67 -12.82 -24.18
CA GLY A 287 -4.62 -11.89 -24.82
C GLY A 287 -6.09 -12.16 -24.50
N ALA A 288 -6.40 -13.09 -23.59
CA ALA A 288 -7.75 -13.37 -23.11
C ALA A 288 -7.73 -14.02 -21.71
N PRO A 289 -8.82 -13.91 -20.93
CA PRO A 289 -8.94 -14.64 -19.65
C PRO A 289 -9.04 -16.16 -19.86
N LYS A 290 -8.39 -16.93 -18.99
CA LYS A 290 -8.67 -18.36 -18.83
C LYS A 290 -10.08 -18.53 -18.20
N LYS A 291 -10.72 -19.68 -18.40
CA LYS A 291 -12.07 -19.94 -17.85
C LYS A 291 -12.05 -19.79 -16.32
N GLY A 292 -12.92 -18.93 -15.78
CA GLY A 292 -13.04 -18.66 -14.34
C GLY A 292 -12.07 -17.59 -13.80
N GLN A 293 -11.25 -16.98 -14.67
CA GLN A 293 -10.30 -15.94 -14.31
C GLN A 293 -10.89 -14.55 -14.59
N ASP A 294 -10.93 -13.67 -13.58
CA ASP A 294 -11.44 -12.30 -13.71
C ASP A 294 -10.33 -11.23 -13.87
N ARG A 295 -9.07 -11.64 -13.63
CA ARG A 295 -7.86 -10.82 -13.73
C ARG A 295 -6.61 -11.66 -14.06
N PRO A 296 -5.56 -11.12 -14.70
CA PRO A 296 -4.36 -11.87 -15.10
C PRO A 296 -3.37 -12.09 -13.93
N VAL A 297 -3.79 -12.82 -12.89
CA VAL A 297 -2.98 -13.13 -11.69
C VAL A 297 -1.59 -13.67 -12.07
N VAL A 298 -0.55 -13.16 -11.41
CA VAL A 298 0.83 -13.64 -11.59
C VAL A 298 0.95 -15.05 -11.00
N PRO A 299 1.41 -16.05 -11.77
CA PRO A 299 1.58 -17.41 -11.25
C PRO A 299 2.58 -17.45 -10.09
N GLN A 300 2.28 -18.28 -9.08
CA GLN A 300 3.21 -18.55 -7.97
C GLN A 300 4.31 -19.54 -8.38
N GLU A 301 3.99 -20.46 -9.31
CA GLU A 301 4.93 -21.43 -9.84
C GLU A 301 5.91 -20.78 -10.82
N THR A 302 7.22 -20.89 -10.54
CA THR A 302 8.28 -20.22 -11.31
C THR A 302 8.26 -20.58 -12.81
N GLY A 303 7.90 -21.82 -13.15
CA GLY A 303 7.82 -22.26 -14.55
C GLY A 303 6.68 -21.58 -15.31
N GLU A 304 5.50 -21.49 -14.70
CA GLU A 304 4.33 -20.82 -15.29
C GLU A 304 4.55 -19.31 -15.38
N LEU A 305 5.17 -18.70 -14.36
CA LEU A 305 5.54 -17.30 -14.35
C LEU A 305 6.44 -16.93 -15.55
N LYS A 306 7.48 -17.74 -15.80
CA LYS A 306 8.38 -17.53 -16.94
C LYS A 306 7.66 -17.68 -18.27
N ALA A 307 6.72 -18.62 -18.39
CA ALA A 307 5.93 -18.83 -19.59
C ALA A 307 5.01 -17.64 -19.88
N ASP A 308 4.31 -17.12 -18.86
CA ASP A 308 3.43 -15.96 -19.00
C ASP A 308 4.24 -14.69 -19.32
N ALA A 309 5.39 -14.47 -18.68
CA ALA A 309 6.30 -13.36 -19.01
C ALA A 309 6.78 -13.43 -20.47
N ALA A 310 7.13 -14.63 -20.96
CA ALA A 310 7.54 -14.83 -22.36
C ALA A 310 6.43 -14.48 -23.36
N LEU A 311 5.17 -14.75 -23.03
CA LEU A 311 4.04 -14.34 -23.88
C LEU A 311 3.89 -12.81 -23.93
N LEU A 312 4.13 -12.11 -22.82
CA LEU A 312 4.10 -10.65 -22.77
C LEU A 312 5.28 -10.00 -23.50
N TYR A 313 6.50 -10.56 -23.38
CA TYR A 313 7.63 -10.12 -24.21
C TYR A 313 7.28 -10.24 -25.69
N LYS A 314 6.79 -11.41 -26.10
CA LYS A 314 6.35 -11.66 -27.49
C LYS A 314 5.25 -10.70 -27.94
N MET A 315 4.35 -10.31 -27.05
CA MET A 315 3.26 -9.37 -27.34
C MET A 315 3.77 -7.97 -27.72
N ASN A 316 4.89 -7.52 -27.14
CA ASN A 316 5.55 -6.26 -27.50
C ASN A 316 6.54 -6.44 -28.67
N GLU A 317 7.36 -7.50 -28.63
CA GLU A 317 8.56 -7.63 -29.44
C GLU A 317 8.32 -8.30 -30.80
N ALA A 318 7.36 -9.21 -30.93
CA ALA A 318 7.23 -10.04 -32.13
C ALA A 318 6.70 -9.30 -33.36
N ARG A 319 5.94 -8.23 -33.15
CA ARG A 319 5.36 -7.43 -34.25
C ARG A 319 6.16 -6.19 -34.59
N ALA A 320 7.01 -5.76 -33.65
CA ALA A 320 7.81 -4.55 -33.76
C ALA A 320 7.02 -3.31 -34.22
N ASP A 321 5.76 -3.20 -33.80
CA ASP A 321 4.78 -2.20 -34.23
C ASP A 321 4.51 -1.11 -33.18
N GLY A 322 5.02 -1.26 -31.95
CA GLY A 322 4.94 -0.29 -30.87
C GLY A 322 6.31 0.13 -30.31
N GLY A 323 6.31 0.90 -29.21
CA GLY A 323 7.52 1.29 -28.50
C GLY A 323 8.12 0.16 -27.64
N PHE A 324 9.45 0.14 -27.52
CA PHE A 324 10.21 -0.86 -26.76
C PHE A 324 11.03 -0.23 -25.64
N PHE A 325 11.30 -1.00 -24.59
CA PHE A 325 12.28 -0.62 -23.58
C PHE A 325 13.69 -1.08 -23.99
N PRO A 326 14.76 -0.29 -23.76
CA PRO A 326 14.76 1.09 -23.27
C PRO A 326 14.74 2.13 -24.39
N VAL A 327 14.77 1.71 -25.65
CA VAL A 327 14.76 2.60 -26.82
C VAL A 327 13.67 2.17 -27.80
N GLY A 328 12.75 3.09 -28.06
CA GLY A 328 11.56 2.84 -28.88
C GLY A 328 11.65 3.54 -30.23
N PRO A 329 11.12 2.94 -31.32
CA PRO A 329 11.10 3.58 -32.62
C PRO A 329 10.14 4.77 -32.60
N TRP A 330 10.68 5.98 -32.71
CA TRP A 330 9.97 7.08 -33.33
C TRP A 330 10.60 7.36 -34.69
N GLY A 331 9.99 6.81 -35.74
CA GLY A 331 10.61 6.78 -37.08
C GLY A 331 11.87 5.91 -37.08
N GLU A 332 13.03 6.52 -37.36
CA GLU A 332 14.37 5.91 -37.35
C GLU A 332 15.21 6.32 -36.12
N SER A 333 14.59 6.90 -35.09
CA SER A 333 15.33 7.54 -33.98
C SER A 333 15.49 6.67 -32.73
N ARG A 334 16.57 6.94 -31.99
CA ARG A 334 17.00 6.30 -30.73
C ARG A 334 16.43 6.97 -29.47
N LEU A 335 15.14 7.27 -29.47
CA LEU A 335 14.48 7.95 -28.35
C LEU A 335 14.55 7.06 -27.09
N TRP A 336 14.86 7.64 -25.92
CA TRP A 336 14.63 6.94 -24.67
C TRP A 336 13.15 6.65 -24.50
N HIS A 337 12.83 5.40 -24.21
CA HIS A 337 11.45 4.95 -24.07
C HIS A 337 11.33 4.14 -22.78
N GLY A 338 10.58 4.68 -21.82
CA GLY A 338 10.56 4.22 -20.44
C GLY A 338 9.79 2.93 -20.19
N GLY A 339 9.12 2.42 -21.22
CA GLY A 339 8.15 1.33 -21.09
C GLY A 339 8.05 0.40 -22.29
N VAL A 340 6.93 -0.31 -22.35
CA VAL A 340 6.59 -1.22 -23.44
C VAL A 340 5.15 -1.00 -23.90
N HIS A 341 4.91 -1.22 -25.18
CA HIS A 341 3.57 -1.27 -25.75
C HIS A 341 3.04 -2.71 -25.79
N LEU A 342 1.97 -2.99 -25.04
CA LEU A 342 1.32 -4.30 -25.00
C LEU A 342 0.08 -4.29 -25.88
N ALA A 343 0.13 -5.04 -26.99
CA ALA A 343 -0.96 -5.16 -27.95
C ALA A 343 -2.14 -5.98 -27.39
N GLY A 344 -3.37 -5.57 -27.69
CA GLY A 344 -4.57 -6.28 -27.26
C GLY A 344 -5.75 -6.02 -28.17
N LYS A 345 -6.97 -6.20 -27.66
CA LYS A 345 -8.20 -5.80 -28.35
C LYS A 345 -8.68 -4.47 -27.81
N ALA A 346 -9.35 -3.71 -28.67
CA ALA A 346 -9.99 -2.48 -28.25
C ALA A 346 -10.93 -2.77 -27.07
N LYS A 347 -10.80 -1.94 -26.03
CA LYS A 347 -11.55 -2.04 -24.78
C LYS A 347 -11.29 -3.26 -23.89
N ASP A 348 -10.23 -4.04 -24.13
CA ASP A 348 -9.78 -5.05 -23.16
C ASP A 348 -9.44 -4.38 -21.81
N TRP A 349 -9.65 -5.08 -20.71
CA TRP A 349 -9.36 -4.54 -19.39
C TRP A 349 -7.86 -4.40 -19.15
N VAL A 350 -7.48 -3.28 -18.54
CA VAL A 350 -6.15 -3.00 -18.02
C VAL A 350 -6.21 -3.02 -16.49
N PHE A 351 -5.23 -3.66 -15.87
CA PHE A 351 -5.20 -3.94 -14.43
C PHE A 351 -3.98 -3.31 -13.76
N SER A 352 -4.11 -2.95 -12.47
CA SER A 352 -2.96 -2.55 -11.64
C SER A 352 -2.22 -3.79 -11.13
N PRO A 353 -0.96 -4.05 -11.52
CA PRO A 353 -0.17 -5.18 -11.05
C PRO A 353 0.04 -5.19 -9.53
N PHE A 354 0.17 -4.00 -8.94
CA PHE A 354 0.51 -3.78 -7.54
C PHE A 354 -0.54 -2.91 -6.86
N PRO A 355 -0.69 -3.01 -5.52
CA PRO A 355 -1.50 -2.05 -4.78
C PRO A 355 -0.78 -0.70 -4.75
N GLY A 356 -1.52 0.40 -4.64
CA GLY A 356 -0.90 1.73 -4.61
C GLY A 356 -1.90 2.84 -4.42
N ARG A 357 -1.52 4.04 -4.85
CA ARG A 357 -2.41 5.21 -4.91
C ARG A 357 -2.36 5.81 -6.31
N ILE A 358 -3.53 6.05 -6.90
CA ILE A 358 -3.66 6.81 -8.13
C ILE A 358 -3.36 8.27 -7.77
N VAL A 359 -2.26 8.80 -8.30
CA VAL A 359 -1.77 10.15 -7.98
C VAL A 359 -2.10 11.18 -9.06
N ALA A 360 -2.28 10.75 -10.29
CA ALA A 360 -2.74 11.60 -11.39
C ALA A 360 -3.45 10.77 -12.46
N ALA A 361 -4.45 11.35 -13.11
CA ALA A 361 -5.10 10.74 -14.26
C ALA A 361 -5.61 11.80 -15.24
N ARG A 362 -5.73 11.42 -16.52
CA ARG A 362 -6.35 12.23 -17.59
C ARG A 362 -7.25 11.33 -18.42
N MET A 363 -8.49 11.79 -18.65
CA MET A 363 -9.45 11.16 -19.56
C MET A 363 -10.01 12.23 -20.51
N GLY A 364 -10.12 11.94 -21.80
CA GLY A 364 -10.52 12.89 -22.83
C GLY A 364 -10.50 12.31 -24.24
N ALA A 365 -10.61 13.21 -25.21
CA ALA A 365 -10.60 12.87 -26.62
C ALA A 365 -9.23 12.36 -27.09
N GLU A 366 -9.26 11.53 -28.14
CA GLU A 366 -8.04 11.08 -28.81
C GLU A 366 -7.33 12.25 -29.50
N SER A 367 -6.01 12.13 -29.60
CA SER A 367 -5.14 12.97 -30.41
C SER A 367 -4.94 12.33 -31.80
N PRO A 368 -4.23 12.98 -32.74
CA PRO A 368 -3.87 12.38 -34.03
C PRO A 368 -3.10 11.06 -33.94
N VAL A 369 -2.49 10.74 -32.79
CA VAL A 369 -1.72 9.52 -32.55
C VAL A 369 -2.44 8.53 -31.63
N GLY A 370 -3.75 8.70 -31.43
CA GLY A 370 -4.59 7.84 -30.59
C GLY A 370 -4.87 8.44 -29.22
N SER A 371 -5.21 7.60 -28.25
CA SER A 371 -5.55 8.06 -26.91
C SER A 371 -4.33 8.64 -26.19
N VAL A 372 -4.50 9.78 -25.53
CA VAL A 372 -3.51 10.36 -24.59
C VAL A 372 -3.98 10.25 -23.14
N ASN A 373 -4.99 9.41 -22.90
CA ASN A 373 -5.51 9.18 -21.56
C ASN A 373 -4.52 8.31 -20.78
N PHE A 374 -4.32 8.67 -19.51
CA PHE A 374 -3.39 7.95 -18.67
C PHE A 374 -3.85 7.89 -17.23
N ILE A 375 -3.25 6.93 -16.52
CA ILE A 375 -3.26 6.84 -15.06
C ILE A 375 -1.82 6.67 -14.59
N LEU A 376 -1.46 7.43 -13.56
CA LEU A 376 -0.20 7.31 -12.83
C LEU A 376 -0.50 6.79 -11.42
N ILE A 377 0.17 5.70 -11.03
CA ILE A 377 0.00 5.05 -9.73
C ILE A 377 1.34 5.07 -9.01
N ARG A 378 1.36 5.56 -7.76
CA ARG A 378 2.49 5.41 -6.85
C ARG A 378 2.31 4.14 -6.02
N HIS A 379 3.37 3.35 -5.92
CA HIS A 379 3.42 2.11 -5.17
C HIS A 379 4.44 2.23 -4.04
N GLN A 380 4.02 1.83 -2.85
CA GLN A 380 4.88 1.75 -1.67
C GLN A 380 4.70 0.37 -1.06
N MET A 381 5.78 -0.42 -1.08
CA MET A 381 5.76 -1.82 -0.68
C MET A 381 7.02 -2.17 0.10
N SER A 382 7.00 -3.30 0.80
CA SER A 382 8.22 -3.87 1.39
C SER A 382 8.68 -5.13 0.66
N LEU A 383 9.98 -5.24 0.45
CA LEU A 383 10.65 -6.46 0.03
C LEU A 383 11.62 -6.89 1.14
N GLY A 384 11.13 -7.69 2.08
CA GLY A 384 11.83 -8.00 3.34
C GLY A 384 11.82 -6.81 4.26
N THR A 385 13.00 -6.40 4.72
CA THR A 385 13.17 -5.20 5.55
C THR A 385 13.30 -3.92 4.72
N ARG A 386 13.44 -4.03 3.39
CA ARG A 386 13.59 -2.88 2.49
C ARG A 386 12.24 -2.31 2.10
N LYS A 387 12.10 -1.00 2.26
CA LYS A 387 11.00 -0.23 1.66
C LYS A 387 11.35 0.06 0.20
N VAL A 388 10.37 -0.10 -0.69
CA VAL A 388 10.51 0.14 -2.12
C VAL A 388 9.40 1.09 -2.55
N GLU A 389 9.78 2.16 -3.23
CA GLU A 389 8.85 3.08 -3.88
C GLU A 389 9.10 3.09 -5.39
N PHE A 390 8.02 2.95 -6.15
CA PHE A 390 8.06 3.03 -7.60
C PHE A 390 6.70 3.46 -8.13
N TYR A 391 6.65 3.77 -9.41
CA TYR A 391 5.48 4.28 -10.10
C TYR A 391 5.17 3.37 -11.27
N SER A 392 3.89 3.22 -11.57
CA SER A 392 3.45 2.66 -12.85
C SER A 392 2.61 3.68 -13.62
N LEU A 393 2.94 3.84 -14.91
CA LEU A 393 2.20 4.66 -15.85
C LEU A 393 1.48 3.74 -16.83
N TYR A 394 0.20 4.03 -17.09
CA TYR A 394 -0.59 3.39 -18.13
C TYR A 394 -1.09 4.46 -19.08
N MET A 395 -0.52 4.53 -20.27
CA MET A 395 -0.86 5.51 -21.31
C MET A 395 -1.60 4.82 -22.46
N HIS A 396 -2.45 5.56 -23.16
CA HIS A 396 -3.36 5.09 -24.20
C HIS A 396 -4.59 4.33 -23.66
N LEU A 397 -5.12 4.75 -22.52
CA LEU A 397 -6.39 4.21 -21.98
C LEU A 397 -7.60 4.69 -22.81
N ALA A 398 -8.68 3.94 -22.86
CA ALA A 398 -9.93 4.42 -23.45
C ALA A 398 -10.47 5.63 -22.66
N ASP A 399 -11.36 6.42 -23.28
CA ASP A 399 -12.05 7.51 -22.58
C ASP A 399 -13.14 6.94 -21.65
N GLU A 400 -12.74 6.64 -20.42
CA GLU A 400 -13.61 6.06 -19.39
C GLU A 400 -14.76 6.98 -18.97
N MET A 401 -14.72 8.28 -19.31
CA MET A 401 -15.83 9.21 -19.02
C MET A 401 -17.07 8.94 -19.90
N LYS A 402 -16.90 8.22 -21.02
CA LYS A 402 -17.99 7.91 -21.97
C LYS A 402 -18.55 6.50 -21.83
N GLU A 403 -17.98 5.69 -20.94
CA GLU A 403 -18.31 4.29 -20.83
C GLU A 403 -19.52 4.07 -19.92
N GLN A 404 -20.41 3.16 -20.31
CA GLN A 404 -21.67 2.91 -19.57
C GLN A 404 -21.44 2.29 -18.20
N GLN A 405 -20.37 1.49 -18.07
CA GLN A 405 -19.95 0.88 -16.82
C GLN A 405 -18.71 1.64 -16.33
N PRO A 406 -18.89 2.62 -15.43
CA PRO A 406 -17.77 3.37 -14.87
C PRO A 406 -16.94 2.47 -13.96
N LEU A 407 -15.65 2.74 -13.92
CA LEU A 407 -14.72 2.07 -13.02
C LEU A 407 -14.96 2.52 -11.58
N GLU A 408 -14.66 1.61 -10.64
CA GLU A 408 -14.87 1.86 -9.22
C GLU A 408 -14.15 3.12 -8.73
N TRP A 409 -12.88 3.31 -9.11
CA TRP A 409 -12.08 4.45 -8.68
C TRP A 409 -12.66 5.79 -9.17
N LEU A 410 -13.22 5.85 -10.39
CA LEU A 410 -13.89 7.05 -10.92
C LEU A 410 -15.14 7.42 -10.09
N THR A 411 -15.88 6.41 -9.63
CA THR A 411 -17.12 6.64 -8.85
C THR A 411 -16.85 6.98 -7.38
N LYS A 412 -15.77 6.44 -6.81
CA LYS A 412 -15.42 6.61 -5.39
C LYS A 412 -14.53 7.82 -5.13
N SER A 413 -13.77 8.30 -6.10
CA SER A 413 -12.87 9.44 -5.94
C SER A 413 -13.60 10.77 -5.85
N ASP A 414 -13.53 11.42 -4.69
CA ASP A 414 -14.09 12.76 -4.50
C ASP A 414 -13.33 13.82 -5.30
N ALA A 415 -12.00 13.69 -5.41
CA ALA A 415 -11.16 14.59 -6.20
C ALA A 415 -11.51 14.52 -7.70
N TRP A 416 -11.71 13.31 -8.22
CA TRP A 416 -12.16 13.11 -9.60
C TRP A 416 -13.53 13.74 -9.83
N LYS A 417 -14.53 13.42 -8.99
CA LYS A 417 -15.89 13.98 -9.13
C LYS A 417 -15.91 15.52 -9.07
N ALA A 418 -15.02 16.13 -8.30
CA ALA A 418 -14.95 17.58 -8.16
C ALA A 418 -14.24 18.28 -9.34
N SER A 419 -13.23 17.64 -9.93
CA SER A 419 -12.27 18.34 -10.82
C SER A 419 -12.23 17.80 -12.25
N ALA A 420 -12.82 16.62 -12.53
CA ALA A 420 -12.70 15.98 -13.82
C ALA A 420 -13.30 16.81 -14.95
N LYS A 421 -12.47 17.12 -15.94
CA LYS A 421 -12.85 17.73 -17.23
C LYS A 421 -12.08 17.03 -18.34
N ALA A 422 -12.74 16.82 -19.48
CA ALA A 422 -12.15 16.12 -20.61
C ALA A 422 -10.80 16.75 -21.01
N GLY A 423 -9.75 15.92 -21.05
CA GLY A 423 -8.39 16.29 -21.41
C GLY A 423 -7.57 16.98 -20.31
N GLN A 424 -8.17 17.34 -19.17
CA GLN A 424 -7.43 17.88 -18.03
C GLN A 424 -6.83 16.78 -17.18
N ILE A 425 -5.63 17.04 -16.65
CA ILE A 425 -5.01 16.20 -15.63
C ILE A 425 -5.66 16.52 -14.29
N VAL A 426 -6.16 15.48 -13.63
CA VAL A 426 -6.69 15.56 -12.28
C VAL A 426 -5.64 15.00 -11.33
N LEU A 427 -5.30 15.78 -10.30
CA LEU A 427 -4.46 15.33 -9.19
C LEU A 427 -5.33 14.52 -8.21
N LEU A 428 -4.87 13.34 -7.87
CA LEU A 428 -5.61 12.34 -7.09
C LEU A 428 -4.74 11.82 -5.93
N ASP A 429 -5.34 11.13 -4.98
CA ASP A 429 -4.60 10.39 -3.96
C ASP A 429 -5.44 9.19 -3.49
N ASP A 430 -6.04 8.50 -4.46
CA ASP A 430 -7.04 7.46 -4.22
C ASP A 430 -6.37 6.08 -4.16
N PRO A 431 -6.71 5.22 -3.18
CA PRO A 431 -6.14 3.89 -3.11
C PRO A 431 -6.57 3.03 -4.29
N ILE A 432 -5.74 2.06 -4.64
CA ILE A 432 -6.07 1.02 -5.60
C ILE A 432 -5.50 -0.32 -5.15
N GLU A 433 -6.32 -1.38 -5.21
CA GLU A 433 -5.89 -2.75 -4.90
C GLU A 433 -5.12 -3.35 -6.08
N ALA A 434 -4.22 -4.29 -5.80
CA ALA A 434 -3.63 -5.14 -6.83
C ALA A 434 -4.72 -5.96 -7.53
N GLY A 435 -4.64 -6.04 -8.86
CA GLY A 435 -5.65 -6.71 -9.68
C GLY A 435 -6.90 -5.88 -9.92
N ALA A 436 -6.98 -4.63 -9.44
CA ALA A 436 -8.09 -3.75 -9.77
C ALA A 436 -8.05 -3.34 -11.24
N LYS A 437 -9.23 -3.21 -11.86
CA LYS A 437 -9.39 -2.62 -13.19
C LYS A 437 -9.14 -1.12 -13.09
N ILE A 438 -8.18 -0.62 -13.86
CA ILE A 438 -7.80 0.79 -13.87
C ILE A 438 -8.28 1.52 -15.13
N GLY A 439 -8.53 0.78 -16.21
CA GLY A 439 -9.07 1.33 -17.44
C GLY A 439 -9.32 0.24 -18.46
N ARG A 440 -9.85 0.64 -19.61
CA ARG A 440 -9.88 -0.21 -20.81
C ARG A 440 -8.81 0.25 -21.79
N MET A 441 -8.34 -0.67 -22.61
CA MET A 441 -7.34 -0.42 -23.64
C MET A 441 -7.91 0.51 -24.71
N GLY A 442 -7.22 1.63 -24.95
CA GLY A 442 -7.51 2.55 -26.04
C GLY A 442 -6.73 2.18 -27.31
N THR A 443 -6.45 3.20 -28.12
CA THR A 443 -5.68 3.07 -29.36
C THR A 443 -4.40 3.90 -29.27
N ALA A 444 -3.35 3.46 -29.95
CA ALA A 444 -2.13 4.24 -30.14
C ALA A 444 -1.56 4.03 -31.54
N GLY A 445 -0.90 5.07 -32.05
CA GLY A 445 -0.27 5.10 -33.37
C GLY A 445 -1.01 6.03 -34.34
N PRO A 446 -0.30 6.69 -35.27
CA PRO A 446 -0.90 7.58 -36.25
C PRO A 446 -1.66 6.81 -37.35
N ALA A 447 -2.83 7.32 -37.74
CA ALA A 447 -3.59 6.90 -38.93
C ALA A 447 -3.63 5.36 -39.13
N ASP A 448 -3.08 4.85 -40.23
CA ASP A 448 -3.10 3.43 -40.60
C ASP A 448 -2.31 2.51 -39.64
N LEU A 449 -1.42 3.09 -38.82
CA LEU A 449 -0.67 2.41 -37.77
C LEU A 449 -1.42 2.38 -36.43
N SER A 450 -2.59 3.02 -36.33
CA SER A 450 -3.39 2.99 -35.11
C SER A 450 -3.84 1.57 -34.79
N ARG A 451 -3.51 1.10 -33.59
CA ARG A 451 -3.84 -0.25 -33.09
C ARG A 451 -4.28 -0.16 -31.63
N ALA A 452 -5.04 -1.15 -31.18
CA ALA A 452 -5.37 -1.32 -29.77
C ALA A 452 -4.15 -1.82 -29.00
N GLN A 453 -3.63 -0.97 -28.12
CA GLN A 453 -2.44 -1.24 -27.32
C GLN A 453 -2.45 -0.34 -26.09
N ILE A 454 -1.73 -0.75 -25.06
CA ILE A 454 -1.48 0.06 -23.86
C ILE A 454 0.03 0.25 -23.69
N HIS A 455 0.46 1.48 -23.46
CA HIS A 455 1.84 1.76 -23.06
C HIS A 455 1.94 1.65 -21.55
N VAL A 456 2.88 0.85 -21.06
CA VAL A 456 3.11 0.61 -19.63
C VAL A 456 4.54 0.97 -19.29
N GLU A 457 4.74 1.76 -18.24
CA GLU A 457 6.06 2.01 -17.64
C GLU A 457 6.09 1.57 -16.18
N ILE A 458 7.28 1.18 -15.72
CA ILE A 458 7.61 1.11 -14.30
C ILE A 458 8.89 1.92 -14.08
N PHE A 459 8.83 2.90 -13.17
CA PHE A 459 9.97 3.78 -12.90
C PHE A 459 10.02 4.21 -11.43
N ALA A 460 11.16 4.75 -11.00
CA ALA A 460 11.37 5.22 -9.64
C ALA A 460 12.25 6.49 -9.60
N GLY A 461 12.02 7.34 -8.59
CA GLY A 461 12.83 8.54 -8.36
C GLY A 461 14.25 8.26 -7.83
N SER A 462 14.51 7.03 -7.38
CA SER A 462 15.82 6.58 -6.88
C SER A 462 16.05 5.11 -7.25
N ASP A 463 17.32 4.66 -7.19
CA ASP A 463 17.66 3.26 -7.46
C ASP A 463 17.13 2.35 -6.36
N GLN A 464 16.10 1.58 -6.71
CA GLN A 464 15.40 0.70 -5.78
C GLN A 464 16.17 -0.58 -5.44
N PHE A 465 17.21 -0.97 -6.20
CA PHE A 465 17.82 -2.29 -6.07
C PHE A 465 19.35 -2.32 -6.14
N ALA A 466 20.04 -1.18 -6.19
CA ALA A 466 21.52 -1.10 -6.15
C ALA A 466 22.14 -2.01 -5.07
N ASP A 467 21.65 -1.88 -3.82
CA ASP A 467 22.17 -2.63 -2.67
C ASP A 467 21.36 -3.90 -2.36
N TYR A 468 20.44 -4.32 -3.24
CA TYR A 468 19.65 -5.53 -2.99
C TYR A 468 20.53 -6.78 -3.24
N PRO A 469 20.67 -7.71 -2.27
CA PRO A 469 21.54 -8.85 -2.42
C PRO A 469 21.19 -9.70 -3.65
N GLY A 470 22.16 -9.93 -4.53
CA GLY A 470 21.95 -10.71 -5.75
C GLY A 470 21.05 -10.02 -6.79
N SER A 471 20.88 -8.70 -6.70
CA SER A 471 20.13 -7.92 -7.69
C SER A 471 20.64 -8.18 -9.12
N PRO A 472 19.78 -8.61 -10.05
CA PRO A 472 20.15 -8.82 -11.44
C PRO A 472 20.15 -7.53 -12.28
N TRP A 473 19.72 -6.41 -11.68
CA TRP A 473 19.48 -5.15 -12.37
C TRP A 473 20.80 -4.42 -12.69
N ASP A 474 21.00 -4.06 -13.95
CA ASP A 474 22.19 -3.34 -14.44
C ASP A 474 21.83 -1.90 -14.85
N VAL A 475 22.35 -0.93 -14.10
CA VAL A 475 22.06 0.50 -14.30
C VAL A 475 22.89 1.08 -15.43
N ILE A 476 22.21 1.78 -16.34
CA ILE A 476 22.77 2.57 -17.43
C ILE A 476 22.42 4.03 -17.16
N ASP A 477 23.44 4.82 -16.84
CA ASP A 477 23.30 6.26 -16.69
C ASP A 477 23.24 6.92 -18.07
N GLY A 478 22.09 7.51 -18.38
CA GLY A 478 21.83 8.33 -19.56
C GLY A 478 21.37 9.74 -19.18
N SER A 479 21.56 10.16 -17.93
CA SER A 479 21.04 11.43 -17.40
C SER A 479 21.61 12.66 -18.13
N SER A 480 22.79 12.55 -18.73
CA SER A 480 23.43 13.61 -19.54
C SER A 480 23.04 13.59 -21.02
N SER A 481 22.33 12.56 -21.51
CA SER A 481 22.10 12.33 -22.94
C SER A 481 20.88 13.10 -23.51
N GLY A 482 20.13 13.80 -22.64
CA GLY A 482 18.88 14.42 -23.02
C GLY A 482 17.84 13.36 -23.44
N ARG A 483 17.04 13.64 -24.47
CA ARG A 483 15.91 12.77 -24.88
C ARG A 483 16.31 11.54 -25.70
N PHE A 484 17.51 11.52 -26.25
CA PHE A 484 17.96 10.47 -27.16
C PHE A 484 19.09 9.67 -26.54
N CYS A 485 18.99 8.35 -26.64
CA CYS A 485 20.01 7.44 -26.13
C CYS A 485 21.33 7.60 -26.91
N ASP A 486 22.40 7.96 -26.21
CA ASP A 486 23.78 7.92 -26.69
C ASP A 486 24.61 6.82 -26.03
N ALA A 487 24.00 6.03 -25.13
CA ALA A 487 24.68 5.00 -24.37
C ALA A 487 25.15 3.85 -25.28
N GLU A 488 26.46 3.70 -25.44
CA GLU A 488 27.07 2.64 -26.25
C GLU A 488 26.68 1.23 -25.78
N LYS A 489 26.43 1.06 -24.46
CA LYS A 489 25.94 -0.19 -23.88
C LYS A 489 24.57 -0.63 -24.41
N ILE A 490 23.78 0.29 -24.97
CA ILE A 490 22.50 0.02 -25.63
C ILE A 490 22.68 0.09 -27.14
N ASN A 491 23.12 1.24 -27.65
CA ASN A 491 23.21 1.49 -29.09
C ASN A 491 24.13 0.47 -29.78
N GLY A 492 25.26 0.11 -29.18
CA GLY A 492 26.21 -0.84 -29.75
C GLY A 492 25.65 -2.26 -29.93
N LEU A 493 24.58 -2.63 -29.20
CA LEU A 493 23.87 -3.91 -29.34
C LEU A 493 22.90 -3.93 -30.52
N ILE A 494 22.37 -2.77 -30.91
CA ILE A 494 21.28 -2.63 -31.88
C ILE A 494 21.81 -2.12 -33.23
N ASP A 495 22.70 -1.13 -33.21
CA ASP A 495 23.35 -0.53 -34.39
C ASP A 495 24.29 -1.58 -35.02
N SER A 496 23.75 -2.34 -35.96
CA SER A 496 24.39 -3.47 -36.60
C SER A 496 25.30 -3.02 -37.76
N ASN A 497 24.92 -1.94 -38.43
CA ASN A 497 25.64 -1.40 -39.58
C ASN A 497 26.69 -0.35 -39.19
N LYS A 498 26.70 0.10 -37.92
CA LYS A 498 27.63 1.07 -37.32
C LYS A 498 27.56 2.46 -37.95
N ASP A 499 26.39 2.87 -38.44
CA ASP A 499 26.16 4.20 -39.02
C ASP A 499 25.82 5.28 -37.95
N GLY A 500 25.61 4.84 -36.72
CA GLY A 500 25.26 5.67 -35.58
C GLY A 500 23.80 6.11 -35.55
N LYS A 501 22.91 5.41 -36.26
CA LYS A 501 21.44 5.50 -36.21
C LYS A 501 20.87 4.14 -35.78
N LEU A 502 19.60 4.12 -35.39
CA LEU A 502 18.88 2.89 -35.07
C LEU A 502 17.69 2.75 -36.01
N SER A 503 17.92 2.16 -37.18
CA SER A 503 16.86 2.00 -38.18
C SER A 503 15.72 1.13 -37.64
N LYS A 504 14.50 1.32 -38.18
CA LYS A 504 13.35 0.47 -37.85
C LYS A 504 13.63 -1.02 -38.05
N GLN A 505 14.46 -1.36 -39.06
CA GLN A 505 14.84 -2.72 -39.37
C GLN A 505 15.76 -3.32 -38.31
N GLU A 506 16.73 -2.54 -37.81
CA GLU A 506 17.62 -2.96 -36.72
C GLU A 506 16.89 -3.13 -35.41
N LEU A 507 16.04 -2.17 -35.04
CA LEU A 507 15.19 -2.28 -33.86
C LEU A 507 14.30 -3.53 -33.96
N SER A 508 13.61 -3.72 -35.08
CA SER A 508 12.77 -4.89 -35.29
C SER A 508 13.57 -6.20 -35.23
N ALA A 509 14.76 -6.27 -35.83
CA ALA A 509 15.60 -7.46 -35.82
C ALA A 509 16.16 -7.77 -34.42
N PHE A 510 16.56 -6.73 -33.67
CA PHE A 510 17.07 -6.87 -32.32
C PHE A 510 16.00 -7.38 -31.35
N TYR A 511 14.83 -6.72 -31.34
CA TYR A 511 13.76 -7.04 -30.39
C TYR A 511 13.04 -8.34 -30.72
N SER A 512 12.82 -8.66 -32.00
CA SER A 512 12.22 -9.95 -32.38
C SER A 512 13.18 -11.15 -32.28
N GLY A 513 14.48 -10.89 -32.08
CA GLY A 513 15.54 -11.88 -31.96
C GLY A 513 15.95 -12.18 -30.51
N GLU A 514 17.07 -12.90 -30.34
CA GLU A 514 17.59 -13.25 -29.00
C GLU A 514 18.17 -12.04 -28.23
N GLY A 515 18.47 -10.94 -28.93
CA GLY A 515 19.08 -9.73 -28.37
C GLY A 515 18.23 -9.03 -27.32
N ALA A 516 16.90 -9.09 -27.43
CA ALA A 516 15.96 -8.48 -26.48
C ALA A 516 16.20 -8.92 -25.02
N THR A 517 16.56 -10.19 -24.82
CA THR A 517 16.82 -10.74 -23.48
C THR A 517 17.98 -10.02 -22.77
N GLY A 518 18.92 -9.45 -23.52
CA GLY A 518 20.05 -8.68 -22.99
C GLY A 518 19.66 -7.32 -22.40
N VAL A 519 18.46 -6.81 -22.71
CA VAL A 519 17.98 -5.51 -22.20
C VAL A 519 16.89 -5.61 -21.12
N HIS A 520 16.29 -6.80 -20.93
CA HIS A 520 15.17 -7.01 -19.98
C HIS A 520 15.50 -6.67 -18.53
N TYR A 521 16.75 -6.82 -18.10
CA TYR A 521 17.23 -6.49 -16.75
C TYR A 521 18.07 -5.20 -16.68
N LYS A 522 18.03 -4.37 -17.72
CA LYS A 522 18.63 -3.03 -17.65
C LYS A 522 17.72 -2.09 -16.88
N VAL A 523 18.33 -1.13 -16.21
CA VAL A 523 17.67 0.01 -15.60
C VAL A 523 18.26 1.26 -16.24
N THR A 524 17.44 2.11 -16.85
CA THR A 524 17.96 3.32 -17.49
C THR A 524 17.64 4.53 -16.64
N PHE A 525 18.68 5.29 -16.27
CA PHE A 525 18.54 6.55 -15.55
C PHE A 525 18.62 7.70 -16.56
N ASN A 526 17.47 8.22 -16.99
CA ASN A 526 17.37 9.24 -18.05
C ASN A 526 16.12 10.11 -17.87
N VAL A 527 16.00 11.16 -18.68
CA VAL A 527 14.80 12.00 -18.70
C VAL A 527 13.63 11.27 -19.35
N SER A 528 12.49 11.27 -18.67
CA SER A 528 11.25 10.69 -19.17
C SER A 528 10.77 11.37 -20.46
N GLU A 529 10.18 10.58 -21.36
CA GLU A 529 9.54 11.06 -22.58
C GLU A 529 8.25 11.87 -22.32
N TRP A 530 7.77 11.92 -21.08
CA TRP A 530 6.50 12.58 -20.75
C TRP A 530 6.64 14.00 -20.21
N THR A 531 7.86 14.52 -20.12
CA THR A 531 8.16 15.88 -19.68
C THR A 531 8.08 16.90 -20.82
N PRO A 532 7.71 18.16 -20.53
CA PRO A 532 7.85 19.26 -21.49
C PRO A 532 9.31 19.65 -21.71
N GLU A 533 10.14 19.59 -20.66
CA GLU A 533 11.56 19.95 -20.69
C GLU A 533 12.47 18.72 -20.55
N PRO A 534 13.63 18.66 -21.22
CA PRO A 534 14.17 19.65 -22.17
C PRO A 534 13.31 19.86 -23.42
N ASN A 535 13.30 21.06 -24.01
CA ASN A 535 12.43 21.39 -25.14
C ASN A 535 12.49 20.36 -26.28
N TRP A 536 11.33 19.79 -26.64
CA TRP A 536 11.22 18.76 -27.67
C TRP A 536 11.67 19.20 -29.06
N SER A 537 11.28 20.40 -29.50
CA SER A 537 11.65 20.93 -30.80
C SER A 537 13.17 21.14 -30.92
N GLU A 538 13.83 21.55 -29.84
CA GLU A 538 15.29 21.68 -29.82
C GLU A 538 15.99 20.32 -29.78
N ALA A 539 15.49 19.40 -28.94
CA ALA A 539 16.04 18.06 -28.83
C ALA A 539 15.99 17.32 -30.17
N LEU A 540 14.87 17.41 -30.90
CA LEU A 540 14.71 16.77 -32.22
C LEU A 540 15.69 17.26 -33.29
N ARG A 541 16.24 18.47 -33.15
CA ARG A 541 17.17 19.03 -34.13
C ARG A 541 18.60 18.52 -33.96
N GLN A 542 18.91 17.84 -32.86
CA GLN A 542 20.27 17.39 -32.54
C GLN A 542 20.67 16.06 -33.20
N PRO A 543 19.83 15.00 -33.20
CA PRO A 543 20.19 13.71 -33.78
C PRO A 543 20.34 13.78 -35.31
N LYS A 544 21.17 12.88 -35.87
CA LYS A 544 21.35 12.74 -37.32
C LYS A 544 20.05 12.34 -38.03
N ASP A 545 19.13 11.71 -37.31
CA ASP A 545 17.87 11.15 -37.80
C ASP A 545 16.92 12.22 -38.36
N PHE A 546 17.01 13.45 -37.85
CA PHE A 546 16.11 14.55 -38.19
C PHE A 546 16.79 15.70 -38.92
N LYS A 547 18.07 15.56 -39.28
CA LYS A 547 18.88 16.64 -39.88
C LYS A 547 18.28 17.22 -41.16
N ASP A 548 17.60 16.38 -41.94
CA ASP A 548 17.02 16.74 -43.24
C ASP A 548 15.52 17.13 -43.15
N VAL A 549 14.93 17.09 -41.96
CA VAL A 549 13.53 17.49 -41.72
C VAL A 549 13.48 19.00 -41.49
N LYS A 550 12.52 19.68 -42.13
CA LYS A 550 12.37 21.14 -41.95
C LYS A 550 11.93 21.46 -40.54
N LYS A 551 12.37 22.63 -40.05
CA LYS A 551 12.04 23.10 -38.69
C LYS A 551 10.53 23.17 -38.46
N GLU A 552 9.79 23.66 -39.45
CA GLU A 552 8.33 23.82 -39.36
C GLU A 552 7.62 22.45 -39.27
N ASP A 553 8.14 21.46 -39.99
CA ASP A 553 7.61 20.09 -39.96
C ASP A 553 7.90 19.42 -38.60
N LEU A 554 9.08 19.66 -38.01
CA LEU A 554 9.41 19.21 -36.66
C LEU A 554 8.50 19.86 -35.61
N ASP A 555 8.30 21.18 -35.69
CA ASP A 555 7.47 21.90 -34.72
C ASP A 555 5.99 21.47 -34.81
N ALA A 556 5.48 21.23 -36.02
CA ALA A 556 4.15 20.65 -36.23
C ALA A 556 4.05 19.23 -35.66
N MET A 557 5.05 18.40 -35.90
CA MET A 557 5.12 17.04 -35.36
C MET A 557 5.14 17.03 -33.82
N VAL A 558 5.88 17.94 -33.18
CA VAL A 558 5.86 18.09 -31.71
C VAL A 558 4.46 18.48 -31.23
N ALA A 559 3.84 19.48 -31.85
CA ALA A 559 2.53 19.98 -31.45
C ALA A 559 1.42 18.92 -31.59
N GLU A 560 1.49 18.08 -32.63
CA GLU A 560 0.44 17.09 -32.94
C GLU A 560 0.66 15.74 -32.26
N GLN A 561 1.91 15.28 -32.16
CA GLN A 561 2.22 13.91 -31.73
C GLN A 561 2.77 13.82 -30.31
N ILE A 562 3.47 14.85 -29.81
CA ILE A 562 4.12 14.82 -28.49
C ILE A 562 3.33 15.62 -27.47
N THR A 563 3.10 16.91 -27.73
CA THR A 563 2.50 17.85 -26.77
C THR A 563 1.20 17.34 -26.15
N PRO A 564 0.28 16.68 -26.89
CA PRO A 564 -0.95 16.13 -26.30
C PRO A 564 -0.70 15.01 -25.28
N GLY A 565 0.40 14.26 -25.41
CA GLY A 565 0.78 13.16 -24.52
C GLY A 565 1.43 13.63 -23.23
N LEU A 566 2.07 14.80 -23.21
CA LEU A 566 2.80 15.32 -22.06
C LEU A 566 1.90 15.46 -20.84
N TRP A 567 2.41 15.02 -19.69
CA TRP A 567 1.68 15.07 -18.42
C TRP A 567 2.55 15.45 -17.22
N TRP A 568 3.86 15.28 -17.33
CA TRP A 568 4.81 15.46 -16.23
C TRP A 568 5.17 16.95 -16.06
N SER A 569 4.17 17.73 -15.66
CA SER A 569 4.33 19.14 -15.28
C SER A 569 4.93 19.28 -13.88
N GLU A 570 5.46 20.46 -13.55
CA GLU A 570 5.96 20.78 -12.20
C GLU A 570 4.89 20.53 -11.11
N LEU A 571 3.63 20.87 -11.40
CA LEU A 571 2.52 20.65 -10.48
C LEU A 571 2.28 19.15 -10.22
N VAL A 572 2.30 18.33 -11.28
CA VAL A 572 2.14 16.87 -11.14
C VAL A 572 3.35 16.28 -10.44
N ALA A 573 4.57 16.72 -10.78
CA ALA A 573 5.80 16.26 -10.15
C ALA A 573 5.78 16.53 -8.64
N LEU A 574 5.44 17.76 -8.23
CA LEU A 574 5.32 18.14 -6.82
C LEU A 574 4.27 17.30 -6.08
N HIS A 575 3.10 17.10 -6.69
CA HIS A 575 2.00 16.33 -6.07
C HIS A 575 2.32 14.84 -5.97
N ALA A 576 2.86 14.26 -7.05
CA ALA A 576 3.23 12.85 -7.12
C ALA A 576 4.50 12.51 -6.34
N ARG A 577 5.30 13.53 -5.96
CA ARG A 577 6.66 13.41 -5.38
C ARG A 577 7.70 12.88 -6.36
N LEU A 578 7.57 13.29 -7.60
CA LEU A 578 8.51 12.98 -8.67
C LEU A 578 9.48 14.13 -8.89
N PRO A 579 10.70 13.86 -9.38
CA PRO A 579 11.64 14.92 -9.72
C PRO A 579 11.06 15.80 -10.85
N PRO A 580 11.07 17.15 -10.70
CA PRO A 580 10.49 18.06 -11.69
C PRO A 580 11.19 18.06 -13.06
N ASP A 581 12.46 17.66 -13.11
CA ASP A 581 13.23 17.49 -14.35
C ASP A 581 12.90 16.19 -15.09
N GLY A 582 12.13 15.30 -14.47
CA GLY A 582 11.73 13.99 -14.98
C GLY A 582 12.87 13.01 -15.18
N VAL A 583 14.03 13.23 -14.55
CA VAL A 583 15.14 12.27 -14.61
C VAL A 583 14.89 11.17 -13.58
N VAL A 584 14.61 9.95 -14.05
CA VAL A 584 14.20 8.81 -13.22
C VAL A 584 14.81 7.50 -13.69
N TYR A 585 14.70 6.46 -12.85
CA TYR A 585 15.13 5.10 -13.15
C TYR A 585 13.97 4.32 -13.77
N HIS A 586 14.09 3.95 -15.04
CA HIS A 586 13.09 3.12 -15.74
C HIS A 586 13.49 1.63 -15.73
N TYR A 587 12.51 0.76 -15.50
CA TYR A 587 12.66 -0.68 -15.48
C TYR A 587 11.78 -1.32 -16.57
N HIS A 588 12.23 -2.41 -17.16
CA HIS A 588 11.37 -3.18 -18.06
C HIS A 588 10.12 -3.70 -17.30
N PRO A 589 8.89 -3.30 -17.66
CA PRO A 589 7.72 -3.54 -16.82
C PRO A 589 7.38 -5.01 -16.57
N VAL A 590 7.45 -5.84 -17.63
CA VAL A 590 7.16 -7.30 -17.53
C VAL A 590 8.20 -8.01 -16.65
N THR A 591 9.48 -7.70 -16.84
CA THR A 591 10.59 -8.21 -16.02
C THR A 591 10.42 -7.79 -14.57
N PHE A 592 10.11 -6.52 -14.31
CA PHE A 592 9.93 -6.00 -12.95
C PHE A 592 8.80 -6.72 -12.23
N VAL A 593 7.62 -6.83 -12.84
CA VAL A 593 6.46 -7.55 -12.25
C VAL A 593 6.83 -9.00 -11.94
N SER A 594 7.46 -9.68 -12.89
CA SER A 594 7.83 -11.09 -12.74
C SER A 594 8.88 -11.30 -11.64
N TRP A 595 9.96 -10.52 -11.67
CA TRP A 595 11.05 -10.60 -10.70
C TRP A 595 10.58 -10.22 -9.30
N PHE A 596 9.86 -9.11 -9.15
CA PHE A 596 9.37 -8.65 -7.85
C PHE A 596 8.43 -9.68 -7.22
N ASN A 597 7.51 -10.26 -7.99
CA ASN A 597 6.66 -11.35 -7.51
C ASN A 597 7.48 -12.58 -7.12
N GLN A 598 8.45 -12.99 -7.95
CA GLN A 598 9.34 -14.12 -7.62
C GLN A 598 10.07 -13.91 -6.29
N GLN A 599 10.57 -12.69 -6.02
CA GLN A 599 11.22 -12.39 -4.74
C GLN A 599 10.26 -12.52 -3.54
N LEU A 600 8.97 -12.18 -3.71
CA LEU A 600 7.94 -12.38 -2.68
C LEU A 600 7.62 -13.87 -2.46
N VAL A 601 7.63 -14.68 -3.51
CA VAL A 601 7.27 -16.12 -3.47
C VAL A 601 8.42 -17.01 -3.01
N GLU A 602 9.63 -16.86 -3.56
CA GLU A 602 10.78 -17.70 -3.20
C GLU A 602 11.11 -17.58 -1.71
N SER A 603 11.04 -16.35 -1.21
CA SER A 603 11.28 -16.07 0.19
C SER A 603 10.18 -16.65 1.11
N ALA A 604 8.95 -16.79 0.60
CA ALA A 604 7.87 -17.51 1.26
C ALA A 604 8.05 -19.05 1.23
N ALA A 605 8.53 -19.60 0.12
CA ALA A 605 8.71 -21.04 -0.08
C ALA A 605 9.86 -21.59 0.77
N LEU A 606 10.89 -20.80 1.07
CA LEU A 606 11.94 -21.19 2.02
C LEU A 606 11.45 -21.34 3.48
N ALA A 607 10.24 -20.87 3.77
CA ALA A 607 9.66 -20.89 5.12
C ALA A 607 8.67 -22.05 5.37
N VAL A 608 8.65 -23.13 4.55
CA VAL A 608 7.62 -24.18 4.64
C VAL A 608 7.40 -24.69 6.07
N ARG A 609 6.20 -24.39 6.58
CA ARG A 609 5.61 -24.87 7.82
C ARG A 609 4.51 -25.87 7.45
N ASP A 610 4.80 -27.15 7.58
CA ASP A 610 3.76 -28.17 7.78
C ASP A 610 4.25 -29.29 8.69
N LYS A 611 5.55 -29.58 8.72
CA LYS A 611 6.15 -30.45 9.76
C LYS A 611 6.40 -29.74 11.11
N VAL A 612 6.24 -28.41 11.14
CA VAL A 612 6.55 -27.58 12.31
C VAL A 612 5.39 -27.55 13.31
N ASN A 613 4.14 -27.62 12.86
CA ASN A 613 2.98 -27.46 13.75
C ASN A 613 2.82 -28.63 14.74
N GLU A 614 3.01 -29.88 14.32
CA GLU A 614 2.94 -31.04 15.23
C GLU A 614 4.07 -31.03 16.29
N ALA A 615 5.26 -30.57 15.92
CA ALA A 615 6.38 -30.42 16.85
C ALA A 615 6.15 -29.25 17.82
N LEU A 616 5.68 -28.11 17.32
CA LEU A 616 5.37 -26.94 18.15
C LEU A 616 4.21 -27.22 19.12
N GLU A 617 3.20 -28.00 18.73
CA GLU A 617 2.09 -28.34 19.63
C GLU A 617 2.56 -29.15 20.85
N LYS A 618 3.53 -30.07 20.65
CA LYS A 618 4.16 -30.82 21.74
C LYS A 618 4.98 -29.92 22.67
N ASP A 619 5.65 -28.93 22.11
CA ASP A 619 6.51 -27.99 22.83
C ASP A 619 5.75 -26.80 23.44
N ALA A 620 4.46 -26.63 23.11
CA ALA A 620 3.65 -25.51 23.53
C ALA A 620 3.40 -25.50 25.05
N LYS A 621 3.69 -24.35 25.67
CA LYS A 621 3.53 -24.11 27.11
C LYS A 621 2.45 -23.05 27.34
N GLU A 622 1.94 -23.02 28.57
CA GLU A 622 1.13 -21.90 29.06
C GLU A 622 1.95 -20.61 29.02
N VAL A 623 1.26 -19.48 28.82
CA VAL A 623 1.88 -18.16 28.85
C VAL A 623 2.39 -17.86 30.26
N PRO A 624 3.69 -17.55 30.46
CA PRO A 624 4.24 -17.25 31.77
C PRO A 624 3.58 -16.02 32.41
N LYS A 625 3.49 -15.98 33.74
CA LYS A 625 2.85 -14.86 34.48
C LYS A 625 3.46 -13.46 34.23
N GLY A 626 4.70 -13.39 33.74
CA GLY A 626 5.37 -12.13 33.40
C GLY A 626 5.12 -11.65 31.96
N ILE A 627 4.51 -12.50 31.12
CA ILE A 627 4.07 -12.17 29.77
C ILE A 627 2.56 -11.95 29.84
N THR A 628 2.09 -10.80 29.36
CA THR A 628 0.72 -10.36 29.62
C THR A 628 -0.02 -10.03 28.33
N ASP A 629 -1.35 -10.06 28.39
CA ASP A 629 -2.26 -9.50 27.39
C ASP A 629 -2.89 -8.20 27.95
N ASP A 630 -3.92 -7.68 27.29
CA ASP A 630 -4.59 -6.45 27.73
C ASP A 630 -5.63 -6.64 28.83
N ARG A 631 -5.85 -7.88 29.28
CA ARG A 631 -6.57 -8.16 30.52
C ARG A 631 -5.63 -8.10 31.73
N ASP A 632 -4.46 -8.73 31.65
CA ASP A 632 -3.60 -8.99 32.81
C ASP A 632 -2.32 -8.11 32.87
N GLY A 633 -2.14 -7.16 31.94
CA GLY A 633 -0.90 -6.37 31.77
C GLY A 633 -0.64 -5.17 32.69
N GLN A 634 0.53 -4.55 32.54
CA GLN A 634 0.87 -3.25 33.14
C GLN A 634 0.32 -2.06 32.32
N GLY A 635 0.39 -0.85 32.87
CA GLY A 635 -0.24 0.34 32.29
C GLY A 635 0.32 0.75 30.92
N MET A 636 -0.56 1.16 30.01
CA MET A 636 -0.22 1.66 28.66
C MET A 636 -0.25 3.19 28.53
N ALA A 637 -0.45 3.87 29.67
CA ALA A 637 -0.29 5.31 29.82
C ALA A 637 1.13 5.57 30.32
N SER A 638 1.96 6.30 29.55
CA SER A 638 3.33 6.61 29.95
C SER A 638 3.49 8.08 30.32
N ALA A 639 4.36 8.38 31.29
CA ALA A 639 4.79 9.76 31.55
C ALA A 639 5.58 10.36 30.37
N SER A 640 6.02 9.52 29.43
CA SER A 640 6.68 9.91 28.17
C SER A 640 5.70 10.29 27.05
N GLU A 641 4.39 10.44 27.32
CA GLU A 641 3.44 11.05 26.35
C GLU A 641 3.64 12.57 26.14
N THR A 642 4.63 13.14 26.85
CA THR A 642 5.28 14.43 26.58
C THR A 642 6.62 14.32 25.86
N GLU A 643 7.22 13.14 25.79
CA GLU A 643 8.37 12.88 24.91
C GLU A 643 7.81 12.57 23.53
N GLU A 644 7.93 13.56 22.65
CA GLU A 644 7.67 13.40 21.23
C GLU A 644 8.42 12.16 20.73
N ASP A 645 7.78 11.35 19.87
CA ASP A 645 8.52 10.41 19.01
C ASP A 645 9.74 11.18 18.49
N PRO A 646 10.99 10.76 18.78
CA PRO A 646 12.18 11.50 18.39
C PRO A 646 12.20 11.83 16.89
N CYS A 647 11.45 11.04 16.12
CA CYS A 647 11.23 11.19 14.69
C CYS A 647 10.16 12.24 14.37
N ASN A 648 9.06 12.33 15.12
CA ASN A 648 8.00 13.32 14.89
C ASN A 648 8.26 14.68 15.57
N ALA A 649 9.14 14.74 16.57
CA ALA A 649 9.57 15.98 17.24
C ALA A 649 10.11 17.04 16.27
N ARG A 650 10.65 16.56 15.14
CA ARG A 650 11.35 17.39 14.13
C ARG A 650 10.57 17.57 12.83
N LEU A 651 9.45 16.86 12.64
CA LEU A 651 8.67 16.91 11.41
C LEU A 651 7.53 17.93 11.54
N THR A 652 7.59 18.98 10.74
CA THR A 652 6.51 19.93 10.50
C THR A 652 5.28 19.23 9.91
N LEU A 653 4.12 19.87 9.98
CA LEU A 653 2.91 19.37 9.32
C LEU A 653 3.10 19.15 7.82
N LYS A 654 4.04 19.88 7.20
CA LYS A 654 4.41 19.72 5.78
C LYS A 654 5.23 18.45 5.56
N GLU A 655 6.15 18.11 6.46
CA GLU A 655 6.93 16.86 6.39
C GLU A 655 6.09 15.64 6.79
N LEU A 656 5.08 15.79 7.65
CA LEU A 656 4.09 14.73 7.92
C LEU A 656 3.18 14.43 6.71
N VAL A 657 3.01 15.41 5.81
CA VAL A 657 2.32 15.20 4.52
C VAL A 657 3.19 14.39 3.56
N GLU A 658 4.51 14.29 3.75
CA GLU A 658 5.39 13.35 3.04
C GLU A 658 5.15 11.91 3.49
N GLY A 659 4.56 11.71 4.66
CA GLY A 659 3.90 10.46 5.01
C GLY A 659 4.84 9.28 5.21
N TYR A 660 4.62 8.17 4.49
CA TYR A 660 5.47 6.97 4.54
C TYR A 660 6.97 7.26 4.26
N ASP A 661 7.24 8.35 3.55
CA ASP A 661 8.57 8.77 3.09
C ASP A 661 9.17 9.91 3.89
N ALA A 662 8.53 10.32 5.00
CA ALA A 662 9.13 11.29 5.89
C ALA A 662 10.56 10.80 6.24
N PRO A 663 11.59 11.67 6.12
CA PRO A 663 12.98 11.26 6.17
C PRO A 663 13.22 10.33 7.35
N GLU A 664 13.90 9.21 7.10
CA GLU A 664 14.21 8.25 8.14
C GLU A 664 14.78 8.99 9.34
N CYS A 665 14.21 8.70 10.49
CA CYS A 665 14.66 9.22 11.76
C CYS A 665 16.14 8.88 11.98
N THR A 666 17.03 9.80 11.59
CA THR A 666 18.42 9.76 11.99
C THR A 666 18.46 10.14 13.46
N VAL A 667 18.19 9.16 14.32
CA VAL A 667 18.51 9.25 15.75
C VAL A 667 20.04 9.27 15.84
N THR A 668 20.65 10.43 15.65
CA THR A 668 22.02 10.65 16.09
C THR A 668 22.03 10.59 17.61
N LYS A 669 22.84 9.67 18.14
CA LYS A 669 23.01 9.31 19.55
C LYS A 669 22.98 10.47 20.53
#